data_AF-A0A813DMC3-F1
#
_entry.id   AF-A0A813DMC3-F1
#
_cell.length_a   1.000
_cell.length_b   1.000
_cell.length_c   1.000
_cell.angle_alpha   90.00
_cell.angle_beta   90.00
_cell.angle_gamma   90.00
#
_symmetry.space_group_name_H-M   'P 1'
#
loop_
_entity.id
_entity.type
_entity.pdbx_description
1 polymer ?
#
loop_
_entity_poly.entity_id
_entity_poly.type
_entity_poly.pdbx_seq_one_letter_code
_entity_poly.pdbx_strand_id
1 'polypeptide(L)'
;MSHGARRLALQLDYFMSAQFAGVALASRNGLYRKAGIDLKLLPTCPPGHEAKVVSLAYQRDPTDCTYVGCMEQNTLLPAMLSGRKVTPVAAMFGRSPLCLAGLPGAGIHGRAVAQEALRVGAHADTVELLQRIMPHALVLELDRAQKLDMLKSGQVDAVQVYDVMETLKLAHDLESDPEVLHLEGNAFPEVVLGYAQVLFAPSQALGDPAERQVLRAFLKATFDGWGQAIRDPAGAAQAVLEVQGESDHWVGSKDFVEESVKRCCDYVKLTRKCGTLGVIDQQQWAKASRWLLDSSSSNGCSGSEGAGSIGGAGGALDSTLWGPAEGQVDAHPVSRSIHAETAELAKQAVAKHGRSPKLVVVTVGETSLGHNHPEGPRRLQLFAHESCSWFSKSKTGASLGVHVEEIVLPKECSTQQLISELRRHRDADGLQLMWPMPSSIDAKAAYEAIPWRQDVDGAHFLGRALAPGGSRALTDALHAPVTCEGVLRVLDHYKVSLEGSRAVIVGRSWLVGQPLAHLLGSRGATCTLVHSSSKDLGRLCLEADLIVSAVGHPRLLSSEWVKPGAVVVNVGTSFCEDSMVPDIAPLEHLKHARLVVRTVGPTSVAVLLRNVAQNALSRDVRAIGATSDTPSLSPEEALARVHSGWFLARANDKGNLSLQRTFYFPTYPEAVDFVAAASEEAEKLNHHPNIQLTHHCTGGATVTASVSTYATAALSHYDCDLASKLDRIYLVSSGSGTKHGRGTPETVMSEFKYELPDQAIARSEGAGSIGGVGGALDSTLWGPAEGQVDAHPVSRS
;
A
#
# COMPACT_ATOMS: atom_id res chain seq x y z
N MET A 1 -23.83 -48.53 -5.13
CA MET A 1 -22.87 -49.05 -6.12
C MET A 1 -21.51 -48.49 -5.75
N SER A 2 -20.54 -49.35 -5.37
CA SER A 2 -19.16 -48.92 -5.11
C SER A 2 -18.52 -48.53 -6.44
N HIS A 3 -18.49 -47.25 -6.78
CA HIS A 3 -17.64 -46.78 -7.88
C HIS A 3 -16.19 -46.96 -7.43
N GLY A 4 -15.44 -47.83 -8.13
CA GLY A 4 -14.00 -47.97 -7.92
C GLY A 4 -13.28 -46.64 -8.13
N ALA A 5 -12.12 -46.47 -7.50
CA ALA A 5 -11.32 -45.26 -7.64
C ALA A 5 -11.04 -44.97 -9.13
N ARG A 6 -11.26 -43.72 -9.55
CA ARG A 6 -10.96 -43.27 -10.91
C ARG A 6 -9.46 -43.07 -11.04
N ARG A 7 -8.86 -43.61 -12.10
CA ARG A 7 -7.43 -43.43 -12.40
C ARG A 7 -7.18 -42.01 -12.89
N LEU A 8 -6.17 -41.35 -12.33
CA LEU A 8 -5.67 -40.07 -12.82
C LEU A 8 -4.15 -40.14 -12.99
N ALA A 9 -3.66 -39.76 -14.16
CA ALA A 9 -2.24 -39.69 -14.47
C ALA A 9 -1.76 -38.23 -14.50
N LEU A 10 -0.72 -37.93 -13.73
CA LEU A 10 -0.11 -36.60 -13.64
C LEU A 10 1.29 -36.61 -14.25
N GLN A 11 1.52 -35.77 -15.26
CA GLN A 11 2.84 -35.42 -15.76
C GLN A 11 3.37 -34.20 -15.01
N LEU A 12 4.48 -34.39 -14.29
CA LEU A 12 5.24 -33.30 -13.68
C LEU A 12 6.19 -32.69 -14.73
N ASP A 13 6.50 -31.39 -14.62
CA ASP A 13 7.54 -30.71 -15.42
C ASP A 13 8.96 -30.97 -14.91
N TYR A 14 9.07 -31.59 -13.73
CA TYR A 14 10.33 -32.00 -13.12
C TYR A 14 10.14 -33.24 -12.23
N PHE A 15 11.20 -33.68 -11.58
CA PHE A 15 11.10 -34.73 -10.56
C PHE A 15 10.25 -34.27 -9.37
N MET A 16 9.69 -35.23 -8.62
CA MET A 16 9.04 -34.95 -7.35
C MET A 16 10.03 -34.22 -6.42
N SER A 17 9.69 -32.99 -6.04
CA SER A 17 10.53 -32.11 -5.23
C SER A 17 9.66 -31.14 -4.42
N ALA A 18 10.27 -30.15 -3.76
CA ALA A 18 9.54 -29.12 -3.01
C ALA A 18 8.50 -28.36 -3.85
N GLN A 19 8.72 -28.24 -5.17
CA GLN A 19 7.76 -27.63 -6.09
C GLN A 19 6.42 -28.36 -6.17
N PHE A 20 6.38 -29.63 -5.74
CA PHE A 20 5.20 -30.48 -5.73
C PHE A 20 4.80 -30.91 -4.32
N ALA A 21 5.21 -30.17 -3.28
CA ALA A 21 4.94 -30.53 -1.89
C ALA A 21 3.44 -30.69 -1.59
N GLY A 22 2.57 -29.88 -2.20
CA GLY A 22 1.13 -30.08 -2.10
C GLY A 22 0.64 -31.42 -2.65
N VAL A 23 1.23 -31.90 -3.76
CA VAL A 23 0.93 -33.22 -4.35
C VAL A 23 1.46 -34.33 -3.45
N ALA A 24 2.70 -34.24 -3.00
CA ALA A 24 3.32 -35.23 -2.11
C ALA A 24 2.52 -35.39 -0.82
N LEU A 25 2.15 -34.27 -0.19
CA LEU A 25 1.39 -34.25 1.06
C LEU A 25 -0.04 -34.76 0.87
N ALA A 26 -0.69 -34.41 -0.24
CA ALA A 26 -2.02 -34.95 -0.59
C ALA A 26 -2.00 -36.47 -0.80
N SER A 27 -0.95 -37.00 -1.43
CA SER A 27 -0.73 -38.44 -1.58
C SER A 27 -0.49 -39.13 -0.24
N ARG A 28 0.47 -38.63 0.56
CA ARG A 28 0.82 -39.17 1.87
C ARG A 28 -0.39 -39.21 2.82
N ASN A 29 -1.15 -38.12 2.87
CA ASN A 29 -2.28 -37.98 3.78
C ASN A 29 -3.59 -38.59 3.23
N GLY A 30 -3.52 -39.28 2.08
CA GLY A 30 -4.63 -40.00 1.46
C GLY A 30 -5.76 -39.10 0.95
N LEU A 31 -5.49 -37.83 0.63
CA LEU A 31 -6.50 -36.88 0.15
C LEU A 31 -7.07 -37.31 -1.22
N TYR A 32 -6.21 -37.77 -2.14
CA TYR A 32 -6.66 -38.31 -3.43
C TYR A 32 -7.54 -39.55 -3.25
N ARG A 33 -7.13 -40.49 -2.39
CA ARG A 33 -7.93 -41.70 -2.09
C ARG A 33 -9.29 -41.35 -1.50
N LYS A 34 -9.36 -40.38 -0.58
CA LYS A 34 -10.63 -39.86 -0.02
C LYS A 34 -11.50 -39.19 -1.07
N ALA A 35 -10.88 -38.57 -2.07
CA ALA A 35 -11.55 -37.99 -3.23
C ALA A 35 -11.95 -39.04 -4.30
N GLY A 36 -11.67 -40.33 -4.09
CA GLY A 36 -11.96 -41.40 -5.04
C GLY A 36 -11.00 -41.46 -6.23
N ILE A 37 -9.78 -40.94 -6.07
CA ILE A 37 -8.76 -40.83 -7.12
C ILE A 37 -7.61 -41.79 -6.81
N ASP A 38 -7.26 -42.61 -7.81
CA ASP A 38 -6.02 -43.38 -7.87
C ASP A 38 -4.99 -42.59 -8.69
N LEU A 39 -4.13 -41.84 -8.00
CA LEU A 39 -3.14 -40.95 -8.64
C LEU A 39 -1.90 -41.74 -9.04
N LYS A 40 -1.52 -41.64 -10.33
CA LYS A 40 -0.29 -42.18 -10.88
C LYS A 40 0.57 -41.06 -11.46
N LEU A 41 1.85 -41.03 -11.11
CA LEU A 41 2.82 -40.14 -11.77
C LEU A 41 3.31 -40.77 -13.08
N LEU A 42 3.35 -39.97 -14.14
CA LEU A 42 3.97 -40.38 -15.40
C LEU A 42 5.50 -40.25 -15.30
N PRO A 43 6.27 -41.01 -16.11
CA PRO A 43 7.72 -40.84 -16.18
C PRO A 43 8.11 -39.41 -16.54
N THR A 44 9.26 -38.94 -16.03
CA THR A 44 9.78 -37.63 -16.41
C THR A 44 10.07 -37.56 -17.91
N CYS A 45 9.91 -36.37 -18.48
CA CYS A 45 10.23 -36.09 -19.88
C CYS A 45 11.16 -34.87 -19.98
N PRO A 46 11.80 -34.63 -21.14
CA PRO A 46 12.54 -33.39 -21.35
C PRO A 46 11.65 -32.16 -21.11
N PRO A 47 12.17 -31.08 -20.51
CA PRO A 47 11.41 -29.84 -20.29
C PRO A 47 10.76 -29.35 -21.59
N GLY A 48 9.49 -28.92 -21.51
CA GLY A 48 8.73 -28.44 -22.66
C GLY A 48 7.97 -29.53 -23.42
N HIS A 49 8.20 -30.81 -23.10
CA HIS A 49 7.54 -31.95 -23.77
C HIS A 49 6.27 -32.45 -23.04
N GLU A 50 5.92 -31.91 -21.89
CA GLU A 50 4.86 -32.41 -21.00
C GLU A 50 3.51 -32.40 -21.72
N ALA A 51 3.15 -31.31 -22.41
CA ALA A 51 1.92 -31.21 -23.19
C ALA A 51 1.84 -32.27 -24.30
N LYS A 52 2.97 -32.62 -24.92
CA LYS A 52 3.05 -33.69 -25.92
C LYS A 52 2.84 -35.06 -25.25
N VAL A 53 3.48 -35.33 -24.11
CA VAL A 53 3.33 -36.60 -23.38
C VAL A 53 1.89 -36.81 -22.94
N VAL A 54 1.27 -35.80 -22.32
CA VAL A 54 -0.13 -35.83 -21.88
C VAL A 54 -1.08 -36.07 -23.05
N SER A 55 -0.88 -35.36 -24.17
CA SER A 55 -1.70 -35.54 -25.37
C SER A 55 -1.61 -36.95 -25.95
N LEU A 56 -0.39 -37.50 -26.02
CA LEU A 56 -0.16 -38.86 -26.54
C LEU A 56 -0.71 -39.94 -25.61
N ALA A 57 -0.62 -39.73 -24.29
CA ALA A 57 -1.16 -40.65 -23.31
C ALA A 57 -2.69 -40.68 -23.38
N TYR A 58 -3.34 -39.52 -23.44
CA TYR A 58 -4.79 -39.40 -23.62
C TYR A 58 -5.29 -40.04 -24.93
N GLN A 59 -4.55 -39.88 -26.03
CA GLN A 59 -4.91 -40.51 -27.31
C GLN A 59 -4.86 -42.05 -27.28
N ARG A 60 -4.02 -42.62 -26.40
CA ARG A 60 -3.89 -44.07 -26.26
C ARG A 60 -5.01 -44.68 -25.42
N ASP A 61 -5.47 -43.96 -24.39
CA ASP A 61 -6.45 -44.47 -23.44
C ASP A 61 -7.39 -43.38 -22.87
N PRO A 62 -8.31 -42.82 -23.69
CA PRO A 62 -9.07 -41.62 -23.33
C PRO A 62 -10.23 -41.84 -22.34
N THR A 63 -10.68 -43.08 -22.11
CA THR A 63 -11.91 -43.38 -21.34
C THR A 63 -11.65 -43.93 -19.93
N ASP A 64 -10.45 -44.45 -19.70
CA ASP A 64 -10.12 -45.21 -18.50
C ASP A 64 -9.28 -44.42 -17.49
N CYS A 65 -8.71 -43.28 -17.92
CA CYS A 65 -7.83 -42.45 -17.12
C CYS A 65 -7.98 -40.96 -17.46
N THR A 66 -8.10 -40.13 -16.44
CA THR A 66 -7.98 -38.67 -16.56
C THR A 66 -6.50 -38.30 -16.64
N TYR A 67 -6.11 -37.41 -17.56
CA TYR A 67 -4.71 -36.96 -17.71
C TYR A 67 -4.56 -35.48 -17.38
N VAL A 68 -3.55 -35.18 -16.58
CA VAL A 68 -3.16 -33.82 -16.19
C VAL A 68 -1.68 -33.64 -16.44
N GLY A 69 -1.29 -32.48 -16.96
CA GLY A 69 0.12 -32.06 -17.02
C GLY A 69 0.36 -30.78 -16.26
N CYS A 70 1.64 -30.52 -15.99
CA CYS A 70 2.13 -29.31 -15.37
C CYS A 70 3.23 -28.71 -16.24
N MET A 71 3.20 -27.40 -16.49
CA MET A 71 4.22 -26.64 -17.25
C MET A 71 4.22 -25.17 -16.83
N GLU A 72 5.24 -24.40 -17.19
CA GLU A 72 5.18 -22.93 -17.10
C GLU A 72 4.34 -22.31 -18.23
N GLN A 73 3.74 -21.13 -17.98
CA GLN A 73 2.90 -20.47 -18.98
C GLN A 73 3.68 -20.11 -20.26
N ASN A 74 4.94 -19.69 -20.13
CA ASN A 74 5.83 -19.35 -21.25
C ASN A 74 6.14 -20.55 -22.15
N THR A 75 6.15 -21.79 -21.64
CA THR A 75 6.37 -23.00 -22.44
C THR A 75 5.07 -23.65 -22.91
N LEU A 76 3.99 -23.51 -22.12
CA LEU A 76 2.66 -24.02 -22.47
C LEU A 76 2.02 -23.25 -23.63
N LEU A 77 2.17 -21.93 -23.69
CA LEU A 77 1.60 -21.11 -24.77
C LEU A 77 2.12 -21.51 -26.16
N PRO A 78 3.44 -21.64 -26.41
CA PRO A 78 3.96 -22.18 -27.67
C PRO A 78 3.41 -23.58 -27.99
N ALA A 79 3.29 -24.46 -26.99
CA ALA A 79 2.73 -25.79 -27.20
C ALA A 79 1.27 -25.72 -27.70
N MET A 80 0.44 -24.88 -27.09
CA MET A 80 -0.95 -24.63 -27.53
C MET A 80 -1.00 -24.05 -28.95
N LEU A 81 -0.13 -23.09 -29.26
CA LEU A 81 -0.03 -22.46 -30.59
C LEU A 81 0.42 -23.43 -31.68
N SER A 82 1.23 -24.45 -31.34
CA SER A 82 1.63 -25.52 -32.26
C SER A 82 0.51 -26.52 -32.59
N GLY A 83 -0.73 -26.24 -32.15
CA GLY A 83 -1.91 -27.06 -32.43
C GLY A 83 -2.17 -28.16 -31.38
N ARG A 84 -1.47 -28.15 -30.24
CA ARG A 84 -1.76 -29.07 -29.13
C ARG A 84 -3.07 -28.68 -28.46
N LYS A 85 -4.00 -29.64 -28.39
CA LYS A 85 -5.33 -29.48 -27.77
C LYS A 85 -5.25 -29.72 -26.27
N VAL A 86 -4.62 -28.79 -25.55
CA VAL A 86 -4.56 -28.75 -24.09
C VAL A 86 -5.12 -27.43 -23.58
N THR A 87 -5.70 -27.46 -22.38
CA THR A 87 -6.35 -26.32 -21.77
C THR A 87 -5.87 -26.18 -20.31
N PRO A 88 -5.27 -25.03 -19.94
CA PRO A 88 -4.97 -24.68 -18.56
C PRO A 88 -6.24 -24.62 -17.70
N VAL A 89 -6.14 -25.08 -16.45
CA VAL A 89 -7.27 -25.15 -15.52
C VAL A 89 -6.97 -24.61 -14.12
N ALA A 90 -5.70 -24.64 -13.70
CA ALA A 90 -5.23 -24.14 -12.41
C ALA A 90 -3.73 -23.88 -12.48
N ALA A 91 -3.15 -23.20 -11.50
CA ALA A 91 -1.70 -23.03 -11.39
C ALA A 91 -1.26 -23.20 -9.95
N MET A 92 -0.14 -23.89 -9.69
CA MET A 92 0.40 -23.99 -8.34
C MET A 92 1.12 -22.70 -7.95
N PHE A 93 1.84 -22.04 -8.87
CA PHE A 93 2.56 -20.79 -8.58
C PHE A 93 1.92 -19.60 -9.30
N GLY A 94 1.62 -18.54 -8.53
CA GLY A 94 0.93 -17.35 -9.04
C GLY A 94 1.82 -16.42 -9.87
N ARG A 95 3.13 -16.67 -9.87
CA ARG A 95 4.18 -15.96 -10.61
C ARG A 95 5.31 -16.95 -10.94
N SER A 96 6.10 -16.68 -11.98
CA SER A 96 7.31 -17.47 -12.26
C SER A 96 8.37 -17.22 -11.17
N PRO A 97 9.02 -18.27 -10.62
CA PRO A 97 10.15 -18.13 -9.72
C PRO A 97 11.47 -17.84 -10.44
N LEU A 98 11.45 -17.65 -11.76
CA LEU A 98 12.62 -17.34 -12.57
C LEU A 98 13.28 -16.02 -12.14
N CYS A 99 14.56 -16.09 -11.80
CA CYS A 99 15.38 -14.95 -11.43
C CYS A 99 16.83 -15.13 -11.89
N LEU A 100 17.68 -14.14 -11.62
CA LEU A 100 19.13 -14.25 -11.75
C LEU A 100 19.77 -14.24 -10.36
N ALA A 101 20.88 -14.94 -10.22
CA ALA A 101 21.73 -14.86 -9.05
C ALA A 101 23.17 -14.50 -9.41
N GLY A 102 23.74 -13.58 -8.65
CA GLY A 102 25.13 -13.15 -8.71
C GLY A 102 25.88 -13.46 -7.42
N LEU A 103 27.20 -13.28 -7.44
CA LEU A 103 28.00 -13.33 -6.21
C LEU A 103 27.60 -12.21 -5.24
N PRO A 104 27.80 -12.39 -3.91
CA PRO A 104 27.54 -11.34 -2.94
C PRO A 104 28.28 -10.04 -3.31
N GLY A 105 27.54 -8.93 -3.40
CA GLY A 105 28.11 -7.62 -3.74
C GLY A 105 28.45 -7.41 -5.22
N ALA A 106 28.00 -8.29 -6.12
CA ALA A 106 28.21 -8.13 -7.56
C ALA A 106 27.49 -6.91 -8.17
N GLY A 107 26.51 -6.34 -7.45
CA GLY A 107 25.76 -5.16 -7.85
C GLY A 107 24.83 -5.41 -9.03
N ILE A 108 24.42 -6.66 -9.26
CA ILE A 108 23.62 -7.04 -10.44
C ILE A 108 22.30 -6.28 -10.53
N HIS A 109 21.69 -5.89 -9.41
CA HIS A 109 20.49 -5.04 -9.40
C HIS A 109 20.75 -3.67 -10.01
N GLY A 110 21.74 -2.94 -9.47
CA GLY A 110 22.06 -1.58 -9.92
C GLY A 110 22.48 -1.56 -11.38
N ARG A 111 23.30 -2.55 -11.78
CA ARG A 111 23.79 -2.71 -13.15
C ARG A 111 22.67 -3.03 -14.14
N ALA A 112 21.73 -3.91 -13.77
CA ALA A 112 20.57 -4.23 -14.60
C ALA A 112 19.65 -3.02 -14.79
N VAL A 113 19.36 -2.28 -13.71
CA VAL A 113 18.55 -1.05 -13.78
C VAL A 113 19.24 0.05 -14.59
N ALA A 114 20.57 0.13 -14.53
CA ALA A 114 21.37 1.03 -15.35
C ALA A 114 21.55 0.55 -16.81
N GLN A 115 20.93 -0.58 -17.19
CA GLN A 115 21.04 -1.19 -18.53
C GLN A 115 22.48 -1.53 -18.94
N GLU A 116 23.33 -1.87 -17.98
CA GLU A 116 24.68 -2.36 -18.27
C GLU A 116 24.66 -3.75 -18.92
N ALA A 117 25.67 -4.03 -19.75
CA ALA A 117 25.81 -5.31 -20.42
C ALA A 117 26.28 -6.42 -19.45
N LEU A 118 25.32 -7.06 -18.76
CA LEU A 118 25.55 -8.23 -17.92
C LEU A 118 25.82 -9.47 -18.77
N ARG A 119 26.82 -10.28 -18.39
CA ARG A 119 27.02 -11.63 -18.92
C ARG A 119 26.21 -12.60 -18.08
N VAL A 120 25.21 -13.23 -18.68
CA VAL A 120 24.24 -14.07 -17.97
C VAL A 120 24.30 -15.49 -18.48
N GLY A 121 24.59 -16.45 -17.60
CA GLY A 121 24.54 -17.88 -17.93
C GLY A 121 23.14 -18.46 -17.77
N ALA A 122 22.56 -19.09 -18.80
CA ALA A 122 21.17 -19.55 -18.81
C ALA A 122 20.97 -20.93 -19.44
N HIS A 123 19.90 -21.63 -19.09
CA HIS A 123 19.52 -22.85 -19.79
C HIS A 123 18.95 -22.52 -21.18
N ALA A 124 19.14 -23.43 -22.15
CA ALA A 124 18.71 -23.27 -23.54
C ALA A 124 17.26 -22.78 -23.70
N ASP A 125 16.34 -23.31 -22.88
CA ASP A 125 14.90 -22.98 -22.88
C ASP A 125 14.56 -21.60 -22.31
N THR A 126 15.53 -20.92 -21.67
CA THR A 126 15.38 -19.59 -21.06
C THR A 126 16.18 -18.49 -21.76
N VAL A 127 17.09 -18.84 -22.69
CA VAL A 127 17.98 -17.88 -23.37
C VAL A 127 17.17 -16.78 -24.08
N GLU A 128 16.22 -17.16 -24.93
CA GLU A 128 15.41 -16.22 -25.70
C GLU A 128 14.57 -15.29 -24.79
N LEU A 129 14.00 -15.86 -23.73
CA LEU A 129 13.22 -15.12 -22.75
C LEU A 129 14.09 -14.09 -22.00
N LEU A 130 15.28 -14.48 -21.55
CA LEU A 130 16.20 -13.57 -20.85
C LEU A 130 16.75 -12.50 -21.78
N GLN A 131 17.05 -12.84 -23.04
CA GLN A 131 17.49 -11.87 -24.04
C GLN A 131 16.40 -10.82 -24.32
N ARG A 132 15.13 -11.22 -24.25
CA ARG A 132 14.00 -10.31 -24.37
C ARG A 132 13.85 -9.40 -23.16
N ILE A 133 14.02 -9.93 -21.95
CA ILE A 133 13.90 -9.15 -20.69
C ILE A 133 15.06 -8.17 -20.56
N MET A 134 16.27 -8.59 -20.94
CA MET A 134 17.49 -7.80 -20.86
C MET A 134 18.17 -7.75 -22.23
N PRO A 135 17.69 -6.90 -23.16
CA PRO A 135 18.23 -6.83 -24.52
C PRO A 135 19.71 -6.42 -24.59
N HIS A 136 20.22 -5.78 -23.53
CA HIS A 136 21.62 -5.36 -23.43
C HIS A 136 22.53 -6.44 -22.79
N ALA A 137 21.96 -7.47 -22.17
CA ALA A 137 22.74 -8.55 -21.59
C ALA A 137 23.28 -9.49 -22.68
N LEU A 138 24.47 -10.03 -22.44
CA LEU A 138 25.02 -11.17 -23.18
C LEU A 138 24.53 -12.45 -22.50
N VAL A 139 23.50 -13.09 -23.06
CA VAL A 139 22.97 -14.34 -22.52
C VAL A 139 23.67 -15.52 -23.18
N LEU A 140 24.35 -16.33 -22.37
CA LEU A 140 25.11 -17.51 -22.79
C LEU A 140 24.33 -18.78 -22.39
N GLU A 141 24.10 -19.67 -23.35
CA GLU A 141 23.59 -21.01 -23.06
C GLU A 141 24.65 -21.81 -22.29
N LEU A 142 24.30 -22.29 -21.10
CA LEU A 142 25.16 -23.05 -20.21
C LEU A 142 24.47 -24.31 -19.69
N ASP A 143 25.25 -25.38 -19.57
CA ASP A 143 24.82 -26.58 -18.84
C ASP A 143 24.65 -26.26 -17.33
N ARG A 144 23.65 -26.91 -16.71
CA ARG A 144 23.38 -26.79 -15.25
C ARG A 144 24.64 -26.95 -14.40
N ALA A 145 25.49 -27.92 -14.76
CA ALA A 145 26.72 -28.24 -14.02
C ALA A 145 27.80 -27.15 -14.12
N GLN A 146 27.77 -26.28 -15.14
CA GLN A 146 28.81 -25.28 -15.39
C GLN A 146 28.51 -23.92 -14.74
N LYS A 147 27.25 -23.65 -14.39
CA LYS A 147 26.79 -22.35 -13.87
C LYS A 147 27.62 -21.86 -12.70
N LEU A 148 27.86 -22.71 -11.70
CA LEU A 148 28.57 -22.33 -10.48
C LEU A 148 30.03 -21.98 -10.75
N ASP A 149 30.72 -22.79 -11.54
CA ASP A 149 32.14 -22.58 -11.85
C ASP A 149 32.36 -21.34 -12.70
N MET A 150 31.46 -21.07 -13.66
CA MET A 150 31.53 -19.85 -14.47
C MET A 150 31.19 -18.59 -13.68
N LEU A 151 30.27 -18.69 -12.72
CA LEU A 151 29.98 -17.60 -11.80
C LEU A 151 31.17 -17.31 -10.88
N LYS A 152 31.74 -18.35 -10.24
CA LYS A 152 32.91 -18.23 -9.34
C LYS A 152 34.17 -17.73 -10.05
N SER A 153 34.37 -18.12 -11.32
CA SER A 153 35.50 -17.65 -12.12
C SER A 153 35.31 -16.25 -12.73
N GLY A 154 34.12 -15.64 -12.60
CA GLY A 154 33.82 -14.32 -13.15
C GLY A 154 33.66 -14.31 -14.67
N GLN A 155 33.49 -15.48 -15.30
CA GLN A 155 33.18 -15.59 -16.74
C GLN A 155 31.77 -15.10 -17.06
N VAL A 156 30.85 -15.26 -16.11
CA VAL A 156 29.52 -14.64 -16.11
C VAL A 156 29.36 -13.74 -14.88
N ASP A 157 28.56 -12.70 -15.01
CA ASP A 157 28.21 -11.78 -13.92
C ASP A 157 27.03 -12.32 -13.09
N ALA A 158 26.14 -13.07 -13.72
CA ALA A 158 25.00 -13.71 -13.09
C ALA A 158 24.62 -15.03 -13.79
N VAL A 159 23.87 -15.88 -13.10
CA VAL A 159 23.30 -17.11 -13.65
C VAL A 159 21.79 -17.14 -13.45
N GLN A 160 21.07 -17.64 -14.44
CA GLN A 160 19.65 -17.94 -14.33
C GLN A 160 19.42 -18.98 -13.24
N VAL A 161 18.48 -18.72 -12.34
CA VAL A 161 18.06 -19.66 -11.30
C VAL A 161 16.56 -19.58 -11.05
N TYR A 162 16.02 -20.58 -10.35
CA TYR A 162 14.65 -20.54 -9.82
C TYR A 162 14.66 -20.35 -8.30
N ASP A 163 13.96 -19.31 -7.81
CA ASP A 163 13.93 -18.89 -6.40
C ASP A 163 13.06 -19.76 -5.49
N VAL A 164 13.07 -21.06 -5.73
CA VAL A 164 12.40 -22.06 -4.89
C VAL A 164 13.37 -23.12 -4.39
N MET A 165 14.48 -23.36 -5.10
CA MET A 165 15.49 -24.38 -4.76
C MET A 165 16.90 -23.97 -5.19
N GLU A 166 17.05 -23.43 -6.40
CA GLU A 166 18.38 -23.18 -7.00
C GLU A 166 19.13 -22.05 -6.29
N THR A 167 18.42 -21.02 -5.83
CA THR A 167 19.00 -19.94 -5.01
C THR A 167 19.49 -20.44 -3.65
N LEU A 168 18.74 -21.34 -3.00
CA LEU A 168 19.15 -21.98 -1.75
C LEU A 168 20.37 -22.88 -1.96
N LYS A 169 20.39 -23.64 -3.06
CA LYS A 169 21.53 -24.50 -3.41
C LYS A 169 22.77 -23.67 -3.66
N LEU A 170 22.62 -22.56 -4.38
CA LEU A 170 23.70 -21.63 -4.64
C LEU A 170 24.22 -21.00 -3.34
N ALA A 171 23.34 -20.58 -2.43
CA ALA A 171 23.75 -20.04 -1.14
C ALA A 171 24.57 -21.04 -0.32
N HIS A 172 24.12 -22.31 -0.30
CA HIS A 172 24.86 -23.41 0.32
C HIS A 172 26.25 -23.60 -0.32
N ASP A 173 26.34 -23.61 -1.65
CA ASP A 173 27.60 -23.84 -2.38
C ASP A 173 28.57 -22.65 -2.38
N LEU A 174 28.06 -21.45 -2.07
CA LEU A 174 28.84 -20.22 -1.89
C LEU A 174 29.17 -19.94 -0.42
N GLU A 175 28.59 -20.69 0.53
CA GLU A 175 28.65 -20.41 1.97
C GLU A 175 28.27 -18.94 2.30
N SER A 176 27.41 -18.34 1.48
CA SER A 176 26.98 -16.94 1.56
C SER A 176 25.72 -16.71 0.72
N ASP A 177 24.91 -15.72 1.09
CA ASP A 177 23.68 -15.41 0.35
C ASP A 177 24.02 -14.75 -1.00
N PRO A 178 23.59 -15.34 -2.14
CA PRO A 178 23.80 -14.72 -3.43
C PRO A 178 22.95 -13.46 -3.57
N GLU A 179 23.41 -12.53 -4.42
CA GLU A 179 22.56 -11.41 -4.82
C GLU A 179 21.50 -11.92 -5.80
N VAL A 180 20.21 -11.79 -5.48
CA VAL A 180 19.10 -12.32 -6.30
C VAL A 180 18.34 -11.18 -6.97
N LEU A 181 18.30 -11.19 -8.31
CA LEU A 181 17.53 -10.25 -9.14
C LEU A 181 16.29 -10.94 -9.72
N HIS A 182 15.12 -10.61 -9.16
CA HIS A 182 13.85 -11.05 -9.72
C HIS A 182 13.53 -10.33 -11.03
N LEU A 183 13.08 -11.08 -12.03
CA LEU A 183 12.87 -10.59 -13.39
C LEU A 183 11.47 -10.01 -13.63
N GLU A 184 10.63 -9.92 -12.60
CA GLU A 184 9.30 -9.33 -12.67
C GLU A 184 9.07 -8.49 -11.40
N GLY A 185 8.74 -7.20 -11.54
CA GLY A 185 8.54 -6.30 -10.40
C GLY A 185 9.32 -4.99 -10.56
N ASN A 186 9.87 -4.44 -9.47
CA ASN A 186 10.44 -3.09 -9.47
C ASN A 186 11.60 -2.89 -10.45
N ALA A 187 12.45 -3.89 -10.64
CA ALA A 187 13.56 -3.82 -11.58
C ALA A 187 13.10 -3.86 -13.05
N PHE A 188 11.99 -4.57 -13.33
CA PHE A 188 11.44 -4.77 -14.66
C PHE A 188 9.90 -4.68 -14.61
N PRO A 189 9.32 -3.46 -14.47
CA PRO A 189 7.89 -3.26 -14.23
C PRO A 189 7.01 -3.64 -15.43
N GLU A 190 7.57 -3.64 -16.63
CA GLU A 190 6.93 -4.01 -17.89
C GLU A 190 6.90 -5.52 -18.16
N VAL A 191 7.78 -6.28 -17.49
CA VAL A 191 7.86 -7.73 -17.67
C VAL A 191 6.67 -8.41 -17.01
N VAL A 192 6.10 -9.41 -17.68
CA VAL A 192 4.98 -10.21 -17.16
C VAL A 192 5.19 -11.69 -17.51
N LEU A 193 5.88 -12.41 -16.64
CA LEU A 193 6.25 -13.82 -16.87
C LEU A 193 5.05 -14.77 -16.75
N GLY A 194 4.00 -14.35 -16.04
CA GLY A 194 2.78 -15.14 -15.88
C GLY A 194 2.90 -16.22 -14.81
N TYR A 195 2.16 -17.32 -14.99
CA TYR A 195 2.07 -18.42 -14.02
C TYR A 195 3.14 -19.48 -14.26
N ALA A 196 3.61 -20.09 -13.18
CA ALA A 196 4.45 -21.30 -13.23
C ALA A 196 3.69 -22.48 -12.62
N GLN A 197 4.14 -23.70 -12.94
CA GLN A 197 3.48 -24.91 -12.47
C GLN A 197 1.97 -24.92 -12.81
N VAL A 198 1.65 -24.53 -14.04
CA VAL A 198 0.30 -24.46 -14.62
C VAL A 198 -0.19 -25.86 -14.90
N LEU A 199 -1.27 -26.25 -14.21
CA LEU A 199 -1.98 -27.49 -14.42
C LEU A 199 -2.91 -27.37 -15.63
N PHE A 200 -2.79 -28.29 -16.57
CA PHE A 200 -3.61 -28.36 -17.78
C PHE A 200 -4.12 -29.78 -18.03
N ALA A 201 -5.20 -29.88 -18.81
CA ALA A 201 -5.78 -31.15 -19.24
C ALA A 201 -5.98 -31.15 -20.77
N PRO A 202 -6.11 -32.31 -21.43
CA PRO A 202 -6.58 -32.39 -22.81
C PRO A 202 -7.91 -31.65 -22.99
N SER A 203 -8.01 -30.78 -23.99
CA SER A 203 -9.21 -29.94 -24.19
C SER A 203 -10.49 -30.78 -24.39
N GLN A 204 -10.36 -31.96 -24.98
CA GLN A 204 -11.47 -32.90 -25.16
C GLN A 204 -12.00 -33.45 -23.83
N ALA A 205 -11.12 -33.71 -22.86
CA ALA A 205 -11.52 -34.23 -21.55
C ALA A 205 -12.42 -33.23 -20.80
N LEU A 206 -12.21 -31.93 -21.01
CA LEU A 206 -13.01 -30.88 -20.40
C LEU A 206 -14.46 -30.80 -20.91
N GLY A 207 -14.77 -31.47 -22.03
CA GLY A 207 -16.13 -31.60 -22.55
C GLY A 207 -16.98 -32.66 -21.84
N ASP A 208 -16.35 -33.59 -21.11
CA ASP A 208 -17.05 -34.66 -20.37
C ASP A 208 -17.31 -34.22 -18.90
N PRO A 209 -18.58 -34.12 -18.46
CA PRO A 209 -18.91 -33.79 -17.08
C PRO A 209 -18.27 -34.70 -16.03
N ALA A 210 -18.07 -35.98 -16.32
CA ALA A 210 -17.45 -36.94 -15.40
C ALA A 210 -15.95 -36.65 -15.22
N GLU A 211 -15.23 -36.42 -16.32
CA GLU A 211 -13.83 -35.99 -16.30
C GLU A 211 -13.66 -34.65 -15.55
N ARG A 212 -14.55 -33.66 -15.81
CA ARG A 212 -14.56 -32.40 -15.07
C ARG A 212 -14.73 -32.61 -13.56
N GLN A 213 -15.56 -33.56 -13.15
CA GLN A 213 -15.75 -33.88 -11.74
C GLN A 213 -14.49 -34.48 -11.11
N VAL A 214 -13.82 -35.41 -11.81
CA VAL A 214 -12.56 -36.01 -11.36
C VAL A 214 -11.46 -34.94 -11.27
N LEU A 215 -11.33 -34.08 -12.27
CA LEU A 215 -10.38 -32.96 -12.27
C LEU A 215 -10.64 -31.99 -11.11
N ARG A 216 -11.90 -31.62 -10.84
CA ARG A 216 -12.23 -30.79 -9.67
C ARG A 216 -11.86 -31.45 -8.35
N ALA A 217 -12.10 -32.74 -8.22
CA ALA A 217 -11.75 -33.51 -7.03
C ALA A 217 -10.22 -33.61 -6.86
N PHE A 218 -9.48 -33.77 -7.96
CA PHE A 218 -8.01 -33.74 -7.99
C PHE A 218 -7.48 -32.39 -7.53
N LEU A 219 -7.90 -31.30 -8.19
CA LEU A 219 -7.47 -29.95 -7.85
C LEU A 219 -7.78 -29.62 -6.38
N LYS A 220 -8.98 -30.00 -5.90
CA LYS A 220 -9.31 -29.85 -4.48
C LYS A 220 -8.33 -30.58 -3.57
N ALA A 221 -8.05 -31.85 -3.82
CA ALA A 221 -7.12 -32.62 -3.00
C ALA A 221 -5.69 -32.06 -3.07
N THR A 222 -5.22 -31.64 -4.25
CA THR A 222 -3.91 -31.01 -4.45
C THR A 222 -3.77 -29.71 -3.67
N PHE A 223 -4.76 -28.82 -3.77
CA PHE A 223 -4.71 -27.52 -3.10
C PHE A 223 -5.05 -27.58 -1.61
N ASP A 224 -5.81 -28.59 -1.16
CA ASP A 224 -5.91 -28.94 0.26
C ASP A 224 -4.54 -29.40 0.80
N GLY A 225 -3.80 -30.17 0.00
CA GLY A 225 -2.41 -30.54 0.27
C GLY A 225 -1.50 -29.31 0.40
N TRP A 226 -1.56 -28.37 -0.54
CA TRP A 226 -0.84 -27.10 -0.40
C TRP A 226 -1.26 -26.27 0.82
N GLY A 227 -2.55 -26.26 1.15
CA GLY A 227 -3.04 -25.62 2.37
C GLY A 227 -2.45 -26.26 3.64
N GLN A 228 -2.22 -27.58 3.63
CA GLN A 228 -1.51 -28.26 4.71
C GLN A 228 -0.01 -27.96 4.70
N ALA A 229 0.63 -27.87 3.52
CA ALA A 229 2.05 -27.52 3.39
C ALA A 229 2.36 -26.11 3.90
N ILE A 230 1.46 -25.15 3.66
CA ILE A 230 1.57 -23.78 4.20
C ILE A 230 1.50 -23.78 5.73
N ARG A 231 0.65 -24.64 6.32
CA ARG A 231 0.51 -24.77 7.78
C ARG A 231 1.68 -25.50 8.41
N ASP A 232 2.20 -26.54 7.76
CA ASP A 232 3.27 -27.38 8.27
C ASP A 232 4.31 -27.67 7.17
N PRO A 233 5.23 -26.71 6.90
CA PRO A 233 6.27 -26.89 5.89
C PRO A 233 7.19 -28.08 6.18
N ALA A 234 7.50 -28.34 7.45
CA ALA A 234 8.34 -29.45 7.88
C ALA A 234 7.69 -30.81 7.57
N GLY A 235 6.40 -30.93 7.86
CA GLY A 235 5.61 -32.12 7.48
C GLY A 235 5.49 -32.28 5.97
N ALA A 236 5.38 -31.19 5.21
CA ALA A 236 5.39 -31.24 3.74
C ALA A 236 6.76 -31.68 3.19
N ALA A 237 7.86 -31.18 3.74
CA ALA A 237 9.21 -31.59 3.36
C ALA A 237 9.43 -33.09 3.57
N GLN A 238 8.97 -33.61 4.71
CA GLN A 238 8.97 -35.04 4.99
C GLN A 238 8.16 -35.83 3.94
N ALA A 239 6.99 -35.32 3.53
CA ALA A 239 6.19 -35.98 2.49
C ALA A 239 6.88 -35.99 1.13
N VAL A 240 7.57 -34.89 0.78
CA VAL A 240 8.38 -34.82 -0.44
C VAL A 240 9.46 -35.89 -0.42
N LEU A 241 10.25 -35.97 0.66
CA LEU A 241 11.34 -36.95 0.81
C LEU A 241 10.86 -38.41 0.76
N GLU A 242 9.64 -38.70 1.23
CA GLU A 242 9.06 -40.06 1.18
C GLU A 242 8.58 -40.47 -0.21
N VAL A 243 8.13 -39.51 -1.02
CA VAL A 243 7.62 -39.76 -2.39
C VAL A 243 8.73 -39.61 -3.43
N GLN A 244 9.75 -38.82 -3.12
CA GLN A 244 10.95 -38.63 -3.93
C GLN A 244 11.78 -39.92 -3.90
N GLY A 245 12.07 -40.49 -5.09
CA GLY A 245 12.99 -41.62 -5.22
C GLY A 245 14.46 -41.18 -5.06
N GLU A 246 15.40 -42.10 -5.31
CA GLU A 246 16.86 -41.89 -5.15
C GLU A 246 17.49 -40.83 -6.09
N SER A 247 16.71 -40.10 -6.88
CA SER A 247 17.17 -39.47 -8.12
C SER A 247 17.27 -37.94 -8.11
N ASP A 248 17.74 -37.30 -7.03
CA ASP A 248 18.00 -35.86 -7.08
C ASP A 248 19.39 -35.44 -6.62
N HIS A 249 19.89 -34.38 -7.25
CA HIS A 249 21.21 -33.77 -7.06
C HIS A 249 21.15 -32.57 -6.09
N TRP A 250 20.00 -32.32 -5.45
CA TRP A 250 19.88 -31.33 -4.38
C TRP A 250 20.48 -31.85 -3.07
N VAL A 251 20.73 -30.91 -2.15
CA VAL A 251 21.10 -31.24 -0.78
C VAL A 251 19.92 -31.98 -0.15
N GLY A 252 20.04 -33.30 0.00
CA GLY A 252 18.99 -34.17 0.53
C GLY A 252 18.71 -34.01 2.03
N SER A 253 19.11 -32.89 2.64
CA SER A 253 18.79 -32.61 4.04
C SER A 253 17.34 -32.18 4.16
N LYS A 254 16.69 -32.61 5.24
CA LYS A 254 15.31 -32.21 5.56
C LYS A 254 15.18 -30.69 5.64
N ASP A 255 16.17 -30.01 6.19
CA ASP A 255 16.17 -28.55 6.36
C ASP A 255 16.18 -27.82 5.02
N PHE A 256 16.95 -28.30 4.04
CA PHE A 256 16.97 -27.73 2.69
C PHE A 256 15.61 -27.87 2.00
N VAL A 257 15.00 -29.05 2.10
CA VAL A 257 13.67 -29.30 1.52
C VAL A 257 12.61 -28.46 2.23
N GLU A 258 12.67 -28.33 3.56
CA GLU A 258 11.75 -27.49 4.32
C GLU A 258 11.83 -26.02 3.89
N GLU A 259 13.04 -25.48 3.75
CA GLU A 259 13.23 -24.10 3.30
C GLU A 259 12.75 -23.90 1.86
N SER A 260 13.00 -24.88 0.99
CA SER A 260 12.48 -24.88 -0.38
C SER A 260 10.95 -24.90 -0.41
N VAL A 261 10.31 -25.69 0.47
CA VAL A 261 8.86 -25.74 0.63
C VAL A 261 8.31 -24.39 1.10
N LYS A 262 8.97 -23.71 2.06
CA LYS A 262 8.56 -22.38 2.51
C LYS A 262 8.55 -21.38 1.35
N ARG A 263 9.59 -21.36 0.52
CA ARG A 263 9.62 -20.52 -0.70
C ARG A 263 8.51 -20.90 -1.69
N CYS A 264 8.30 -22.18 -1.96
CA CYS A 264 7.19 -22.63 -2.81
C CYS A 264 5.83 -22.16 -2.28
N CYS A 265 5.60 -22.25 -0.96
CA CYS A 265 4.38 -21.78 -0.31
C CYS A 265 4.12 -20.28 -0.55
N ASP A 266 5.15 -19.44 -0.66
CA ASP A 266 5.01 -18.03 -1.01
C ASP A 266 4.42 -17.85 -2.42
N TYR A 267 4.94 -18.56 -3.41
CA TYR A 267 4.40 -18.55 -4.78
C TYR A 267 2.98 -19.14 -4.86
N VAL A 268 2.67 -20.15 -4.05
CA VAL A 268 1.32 -20.73 -3.97
C VAL A 268 0.32 -19.74 -3.37
N LYS A 269 0.69 -18.98 -2.34
CA LYS A 269 -0.18 -17.95 -1.76
C LYS A 269 -0.61 -16.89 -2.78
N LEU A 270 0.20 -16.62 -3.81
CA LEU A 270 -0.14 -15.67 -4.88
C LEU A 270 -1.25 -16.16 -5.82
N THR A 271 -1.59 -17.45 -5.81
CA THR A 271 -2.73 -18.03 -6.56
C THR A 271 -4.06 -17.89 -5.83
N ARG A 272 -4.04 -17.36 -4.59
CA ARG A 272 -5.23 -17.32 -3.74
C ARG A 272 -6.25 -16.33 -4.28
N LYS A 273 -7.46 -16.83 -4.55
CA LYS A 273 -8.63 -16.00 -4.89
C LYS A 273 -9.81 -16.46 -4.06
N CYS A 274 -10.38 -15.55 -3.28
CA CYS A 274 -11.51 -15.79 -2.40
C CYS A 274 -11.30 -16.92 -1.39
N GLY A 275 -10.05 -17.09 -0.92
CA GLY A 275 -9.66 -18.17 -0.01
C GLY A 275 -9.33 -19.50 -0.69
N THR A 276 -9.59 -19.63 -2.00
CA THR A 276 -9.23 -20.81 -2.80
C THR A 276 -7.81 -20.64 -3.35
N LEU A 277 -6.93 -21.61 -3.11
CA LEU A 277 -5.61 -21.70 -3.75
C LEU A 277 -5.74 -22.29 -5.15
N GLY A 278 -4.77 -22.02 -6.00
CA GLY A 278 -4.66 -22.62 -7.32
C GLY A 278 -5.35 -21.89 -8.45
N VAL A 279 -5.91 -20.72 -8.18
CA VAL A 279 -6.80 -20.03 -9.11
C VAL A 279 -5.98 -19.20 -10.10
N ILE A 280 -6.23 -19.40 -11.39
CA ILE A 280 -5.69 -18.54 -12.45
C ILE A 280 -6.61 -17.32 -12.59
N ASP A 281 -6.04 -16.12 -12.46
CA ASP A 281 -6.74 -14.89 -12.77
C ASP A 281 -6.72 -14.64 -14.28
N GLN A 282 -7.91 -14.54 -14.88
CA GLN A 282 -8.06 -14.44 -16.33
C GLN A 282 -7.41 -13.16 -16.90
N GLN A 283 -7.46 -12.03 -16.18
CA GLN A 283 -6.86 -10.78 -16.66
C GLN A 283 -5.33 -10.87 -16.59
N GLN A 284 -4.79 -11.40 -15.50
CA GLN A 284 -3.35 -11.65 -15.37
C GLN A 284 -2.86 -12.64 -16.43
N TRP A 285 -3.58 -13.75 -16.64
CA TRP A 285 -3.29 -14.72 -17.69
C TRP A 285 -3.23 -14.07 -19.07
N ALA A 286 -4.23 -13.27 -19.42
CA ALA A 286 -4.29 -12.57 -20.70
C ALA A 286 -3.19 -11.49 -20.84
N LYS A 287 -2.84 -10.80 -19.76
CA LYS A 287 -1.72 -9.83 -19.74
C LYS A 287 -0.38 -10.55 -20.00
N ALA A 288 -0.11 -11.63 -19.26
CA ALA A 288 1.08 -12.45 -19.44
C ALA A 288 1.14 -13.06 -20.84
N SER A 289 0.03 -13.61 -21.34
CA SER A 289 -0.03 -14.21 -22.68
C SER A 289 0.27 -13.18 -23.77
N ARG A 290 -0.29 -11.96 -23.66
CA ARG A 290 0.03 -10.89 -24.60
C ARG A 290 1.50 -10.52 -24.54
N TRP A 291 2.05 -10.33 -23.34
CA TRP A 291 3.48 -10.03 -23.19
C TRP A 291 4.31 -11.16 -23.80
N LEU A 292 4.17 -12.40 -23.34
CA LEU A 292 4.94 -13.56 -23.83
C LEU A 292 4.88 -13.76 -25.35
N LEU A 293 3.75 -13.46 -26.00
CA LEU A 293 3.58 -13.65 -27.45
C LEU A 293 3.92 -12.43 -28.31
N ASP A 294 4.06 -11.25 -27.72
CA ASP A 294 4.35 -10.03 -28.47
C ASP A 294 5.78 -10.09 -29.04
N SER A 295 5.89 -10.24 -30.35
CA SER A 295 7.16 -10.31 -31.09
C SER A 295 7.75 -8.92 -31.42
N SER A 296 7.12 -7.82 -30.99
CA SER A 296 7.45 -6.45 -31.42
C SER A 296 8.16 -5.59 -30.36
N SER A 297 9.20 -6.12 -29.72
CA SER A 297 10.11 -5.31 -28.88
C SER A 297 11.58 -5.41 -29.32
N SER A 298 11.81 -5.36 -30.63
CA SER A 298 13.03 -4.79 -31.19
C SER A 298 12.66 -3.44 -31.84
N ASN A 299 13.21 -2.36 -31.28
CA ASN A 299 13.07 -0.93 -31.64
C ASN A 299 11.80 -0.21 -31.17
N GLY A 300 12.01 0.75 -30.26
CA GLY A 300 10.97 1.65 -29.78
C GLY A 300 10.53 2.69 -30.82
N CYS A 301 9.22 2.96 -30.87
CA CYS A 301 8.64 4.31 -30.87
C CYS A 301 7.10 4.23 -30.99
N SER A 302 6.46 5.05 -30.14
CA SER A 302 5.13 5.68 -30.27
C SER A 302 3.92 4.90 -30.81
N GLY A 303 2.88 4.91 -29.96
CA GLY A 303 1.48 4.58 -30.19
C GLY A 303 0.95 4.53 -31.62
N SER A 304 0.29 3.42 -31.93
CA SER A 304 -0.99 3.44 -32.64
C SER A 304 -1.81 2.21 -32.25
N GLU A 305 -3.10 2.43 -32.02
CA GLU A 305 -4.10 1.39 -31.83
C GLU A 305 -4.22 0.55 -33.12
N GLY A 306 -3.50 -0.56 -33.16
CA GLY A 306 -3.59 -1.59 -34.19
C GLY A 306 -4.00 -2.91 -33.57
N ALA A 307 -5.28 -3.06 -33.22
CA ALA A 307 -5.87 -4.29 -32.72
C ALA A 307 -5.94 -5.36 -33.84
N GLY A 308 -4.81 -6.01 -34.13
CA GLY A 308 -4.77 -7.30 -34.82
C GLY A 308 -5.08 -8.40 -33.82
N SER A 309 -6.21 -9.09 -33.99
CA SER A 309 -6.73 -10.09 -33.05
C SER A 309 -5.76 -11.25 -32.82
N ILE A 310 -5.17 -11.33 -31.62
CA ILE A 310 -4.57 -12.55 -31.03
C ILE A 310 -5.72 -13.49 -30.58
N GLY A 311 -6.61 -13.84 -31.52
CA GLY A 311 -7.91 -14.48 -31.24
C GLY A 311 -7.88 -16.00 -31.09
N GLY A 312 -6.72 -16.66 -31.17
CA GLY A 312 -6.63 -18.13 -31.19
C GLY A 312 -6.20 -18.79 -29.87
N ALA A 313 -5.11 -18.33 -29.26
CA ALA A 313 -4.48 -19.03 -28.12
C ALA A 313 -4.53 -18.27 -26.79
N GLY A 314 -4.62 -16.94 -26.82
CA GLY A 314 -4.69 -16.11 -25.60
C GLY A 314 -5.97 -16.28 -24.77
N GLY A 315 -6.97 -17.00 -25.29
CA GLY A 315 -8.29 -17.22 -24.67
C GLY A 315 -8.61 -18.64 -24.24
N ALA A 316 -7.74 -19.63 -24.46
CA ALA A 316 -8.05 -21.04 -24.18
C ALA A 316 -7.75 -21.44 -22.72
N LEU A 317 -8.19 -20.65 -21.75
CA LEU A 317 -8.17 -20.95 -20.30
C LEU A 317 -9.58 -21.40 -19.89
N ASP A 318 -9.72 -22.52 -19.16
CA ASP A 318 -10.99 -22.85 -18.51
C ASP A 318 -11.00 -22.38 -17.05
N SER A 319 -11.35 -21.10 -16.86
CA SER A 319 -11.49 -20.50 -15.53
C SER A 319 -12.74 -20.97 -14.76
N THR A 320 -13.62 -21.76 -15.39
CA THR A 320 -14.87 -22.25 -14.78
C THR A 320 -14.69 -23.61 -14.09
N LEU A 321 -13.60 -24.33 -14.40
CA LEU A 321 -13.33 -25.62 -13.78
C LEU A 321 -12.95 -25.46 -12.31
N TRP A 322 -12.05 -24.50 -12.01
CA TRP A 322 -11.46 -24.30 -10.70
C TRP A 322 -11.41 -22.82 -10.30
N GLY A 323 -11.94 -22.52 -9.12
CA GLY A 323 -11.99 -21.16 -8.57
C GLY A 323 -13.35 -20.80 -7.99
N PRO A 324 -13.48 -19.59 -7.44
CA PRO A 324 -14.75 -19.09 -6.93
C PRO A 324 -15.75 -18.87 -8.07
N ALA A 325 -17.05 -18.86 -7.75
CA ALA A 325 -18.09 -18.63 -8.74
C ALA A 325 -18.02 -17.20 -9.31
N GLU A 326 -18.66 -16.98 -10.47
CA GLU A 326 -18.81 -15.64 -11.02
C GLU A 326 -19.47 -14.71 -9.98
N GLY A 327 -18.97 -13.47 -9.88
CA GLY A 327 -19.41 -12.51 -8.86
C GLY A 327 -18.79 -12.71 -7.47
N GLN A 328 -18.01 -13.76 -7.22
CA GLN A 328 -17.27 -13.93 -5.96
C GLN A 328 -15.84 -13.43 -6.13
N VAL A 329 -15.50 -12.38 -5.40
CA VAL A 329 -14.28 -11.61 -5.62
C VAL A 329 -13.57 -11.25 -4.32
N ASP A 330 -12.31 -10.85 -4.44
CA ASP A 330 -11.54 -10.21 -3.37
C ASP A 330 -11.17 -8.78 -3.80
N ALA A 331 -10.68 -7.99 -2.85
CA ALA A 331 -10.14 -6.67 -3.11
C ALA A 331 -8.68 -6.68 -3.63
N HIS A 332 -8.02 -7.83 -3.79
CA HIS A 332 -6.64 -7.92 -4.27
C HIS A 332 -6.40 -7.25 -5.65
N PRO A 333 -7.27 -7.39 -6.67
CA PRO A 333 -7.11 -6.65 -7.93
C PRO A 333 -7.12 -5.13 -7.72
N VAL A 334 -7.97 -4.64 -6.82
CA VAL A 334 -8.09 -3.22 -6.47
C VAL A 334 -6.82 -2.75 -5.76
N SER A 335 -6.34 -3.50 -4.76
CA SER A 335 -5.11 -3.15 -4.03
C SER A 335 -3.88 -3.13 -4.95
N ARG A 336 -3.78 -4.04 -5.94
CA ARG A 336 -2.70 -4.01 -6.94
C ARG A 336 -2.69 -2.74 -7.78
N SER A 337 -3.87 -2.27 -8.20
CA SER A 337 -3.98 -0.99 -8.91
C SER A 337 -3.52 0.18 -8.04
N ILE A 338 -3.89 0.18 -6.76
CA ILE A 338 -3.48 1.21 -5.81
C ILE A 338 -1.97 1.14 -5.53
N HIS A 339 -1.39 -0.06 -5.42
CA HIS A 339 0.05 -0.23 -5.27
C HIS A 339 0.83 0.37 -6.45
N ALA A 340 0.37 0.15 -7.68
CA ALA A 340 0.99 0.76 -8.86
C ALA A 340 0.91 2.30 -8.81
N GLU A 341 -0.24 2.86 -8.41
CA GLU A 341 -0.42 4.29 -8.17
C GLU A 341 0.56 4.81 -7.09
N THR A 342 0.66 4.10 -5.96
CA THR A 342 1.56 4.45 -4.85
C THR A 342 3.02 4.48 -5.28
N ALA A 343 3.49 3.46 -6.01
CA ALA A 343 4.87 3.39 -6.45
C ALA A 343 5.23 4.56 -7.39
N GLU A 344 4.29 4.96 -8.24
CA GLU A 344 4.47 6.12 -9.13
C GLU A 344 4.50 7.44 -8.34
N LEU A 345 3.55 7.63 -7.41
CA LEU A 345 3.55 8.80 -6.51
C LEU A 345 4.83 8.89 -5.68
N ALA A 346 5.33 7.76 -5.18
CA ALA A 346 6.57 7.71 -4.40
C ALA A 346 7.79 8.10 -5.25
N LYS A 347 7.89 7.62 -6.49
CA LYS A 347 8.95 8.03 -7.44
C LYS A 347 8.91 9.53 -7.70
N GLN A 348 7.72 10.09 -7.93
CA GLN A 348 7.55 11.53 -8.15
C GLN A 348 7.93 12.35 -6.92
N ALA A 349 7.56 11.87 -5.71
CA ALA A 349 7.95 12.52 -4.46
C ALA A 349 9.47 12.51 -4.26
N VAL A 350 10.14 11.39 -4.56
CA VAL A 350 11.62 11.29 -4.51
C VAL A 350 12.26 12.23 -5.52
N ALA A 351 11.76 12.28 -6.75
CA ALA A 351 12.28 13.18 -7.78
C ALA A 351 12.12 14.66 -7.39
N LYS A 352 11.00 15.01 -6.74
CA LYS A 352 10.71 16.38 -6.30
C LYS A 352 11.48 16.79 -5.04
N HIS A 353 11.63 15.90 -4.07
CA HIS A 353 12.10 16.25 -2.71
C HIS A 353 13.40 15.56 -2.28
N GLY A 354 13.95 14.65 -3.08
CA GLY A 354 15.21 13.95 -2.80
C GLY A 354 15.14 12.93 -1.64
N ARG A 355 13.94 12.59 -1.17
CA ARG A 355 13.72 11.60 -0.10
C ARG A 355 12.49 10.74 -0.37
N SER A 356 12.50 9.51 0.14
CA SER A 356 11.35 8.62 0.08
C SER A 356 10.21 9.13 0.99
N PRO A 357 8.94 8.90 0.62
CA PRO A 357 7.81 9.08 1.52
C PRO A 357 7.99 8.30 2.82
N LYS A 358 7.59 8.89 3.96
CA LYS A 358 7.73 8.31 5.30
C LYS A 358 6.38 8.18 6.01
N LEU A 359 6.04 6.97 6.42
CA LEU A 359 4.92 6.65 7.33
C LEU A 359 5.49 6.28 8.70
N VAL A 360 4.91 6.85 9.76
CA VAL A 360 5.16 6.40 11.14
C VAL A 360 3.89 5.77 11.69
N VAL A 361 4.00 4.55 12.21
CA VAL A 361 2.91 3.77 12.81
C VAL A 361 3.16 3.65 14.30
N VAL A 362 2.27 4.21 15.13
CA VAL A 362 2.38 4.17 16.59
C VAL A 362 1.36 3.17 17.16
N THR A 363 1.85 2.24 17.98
CA THR A 363 1.09 1.22 18.68
C THR A 363 1.25 1.41 20.19
N VAL A 364 0.19 1.19 20.98
CA VAL A 364 0.25 1.17 22.44
C VAL A 364 -0.09 -0.23 22.95
N GLY A 365 0.89 -0.92 23.53
CA GLY A 365 0.80 -2.33 23.91
C GLY A 365 0.83 -3.24 22.69
N GLU A 366 -0.01 -4.27 22.70
CA GLU A 366 -0.12 -5.22 21.59
C GLU A 366 -1.33 -4.90 20.73
N THR A 367 -1.17 -5.06 19.41
CA THR A 367 -2.30 -5.02 18.48
C THR A 367 -3.08 -6.32 18.51
N SER A 368 -4.36 -6.28 18.15
CA SER A 368 -5.14 -7.52 17.90
C SER A 368 -4.70 -8.25 16.62
N LEU A 369 -4.05 -7.53 15.70
CA LEU A 369 -3.66 -7.95 14.36
C LEU A 369 -2.34 -7.27 13.95
N GLY A 370 -1.34 -8.03 13.50
CA GLY A 370 -0.09 -7.48 12.97
C GLY A 370 1.16 -8.22 13.45
N HIS A 371 2.34 -7.71 13.10
CA HIS A 371 3.64 -8.33 13.42
C HIS A 371 3.96 -8.37 14.92
N ASN A 372 3.45 -7.41 15.71
CA ASN A 372 3.64 -7.35 17.17
C ASN A 372 2.65 -8.19 17.98
N HIS A 373 1.69 -8.85 17.33
CA HIS A 373 0.84 -9.83 18.00
C HIS A 373 1.58 -11.19 18.06
N PRO A 374 1.42 -12.03 19.10
CA PRO A 374 2.09 -13.34 19.19
C PRO A 374 1.88 -14.24 17.95
N GLU A 375 0.64 -14.30 17.45
CA GLU A 375 0.28 -15.00 16.20
C GLU A 375 0.63 -14.22 14.92
N GLY A 376 1.25 -13.05 15.02
CA GLY A 376 1.60 -12.18 13.90
C GLY A 376 2.48 -12.87 12.84
N PRO A 377 3.65 -13.40 13.23
CA PRO A 377 4.51 -14.17 12.34
C PRO A 377 3.80 -15.37 11.70
N ARG A 378 2.99 -16.09 12.49
CA ARG A 378 2.19 -17.22 12.01
C ARG A 378 1.17 -16.79 10.96
N ARG A 379 0.44 -15.68 11.18
CA ARG A 379 -0.52 -15.14 10.21
C ARG A 379 0.17 -14.68 8.92
N LEU A 380 1.32 -14.02 9.02
CA LEU A 380 2.11 -13.62 7.85
C LEU A 380 2.47 -14.86 7.01
N GLN A 381 3.00 -15.90 7.66
CA GLN A 381 3.33 -17.17 7.02
C GLN A 381 2.14 -17.79 6.28
N LEU A 382 0.95 -17.79 6.90
CA LEU A 382 -0.24 -18.46 6.37
C LEU A 382 -0.95 -17.70 5.25
N PHE A 383 -1.01 -16.37 5.35
CA PHE A 383 -2.00 -15.60 4.58
C PHE A 383 -1.42 -14.73 3.47
N ALA A 384 -0.15 -14.37 3.53
CA ALA A 384 0.41 -13.40 2.59
C ALA A 384 1.80 -13.78 2.11
N HIS A 385 2.10 -13.35 0.89
CA HIS A 385 3.46 -13.28 0.38
C HIS A 385 4.21 -12.16 1.09
N GLU A 386 5.51 -12.35 1.38
CA GLU A 386 6.28 -11.42 2.20
C GLU A 386 6.31 -9.98 1.66
N SER A 387 6.44 -9.81 0.35
CA SER A 387 6.62 -8.50 -0.31
C SER A 387 5.31 -7.74 -0.63
N CYS A 388 4.15 -8.34 -0.39
CA CYS A 388 2.84 -7.77 -0.76
C CYS A 388 1.77 -8.09 0.31
N SER A 389 2.18 -8.04 1.57
CA SER A 389 1.36 -8.45 2.70
C SER A 389 0.65 -7.26 3.34
N TRP A 390 -0.68 -7.30 3.38
CA TRP A 390 -1.45 -6.38 4.22
C TRP A 390 -1.32 -6.69 5.74
N PHE A 391 -0.56 -7.73 6.11
CA PHE A 391 -0.13 -8.01 7.50
C PHE A 391 1.23 -7.39 7.85
N SER A 392 1.99 -6.91 6.86
CA SER A 392 3.28 -6.22 7.07
C SER A 392 3.32 -4.93 6.25
N LYS A 393 3.10 -3.81 6.94
CA LYS A 393 3.14 -2.48 6.33
C LYS A 393 4.55 -2.11 5.91
N SER A 394 5.57 -2.49 6.69
CA SER A 394 6.98 -2.23 6.40
C SER A 394 7.47 -2.92 5.14
N LYS A 395 7.24 -4.23 4.98
CA LYS A 395 7.62 -4.95 3.75
C LYS A 395 6.86 -4.43 2.52
N THR A 396 5.56 -4.17 2.67
CA THR A 396 4.74 -3.63 1.56
C THR A 396 5.12 -2.18 1.22
N GLY A 397 5.40 -1.33 2.21
CA GLY A 397 5.85 0.03 1.99
C GLY A 397 7.19 0.04 1.25
N ALA A 398 8.16 -0.76 1.71
CA ALA A 398 9.47 -0.87 1.09
C ALA A 398 9.37 -1.29 -0.39
N SER A 399 8.50 -2.25 -0.72
CA SER A 399 8.29 -2.67 -2.12
C SER A 399 7.64 -1.60 -3.00
N LEU A 400 6.99 -0.59 -2.41
CA LEU A 400 6.37 0.54 -3.11
C LEU A 400 7.18 1.84 -3.01
N GLY A 401 8.39 1.81 -2.43
CA GLY A 401 9.22 3.00 -2.25
C GLY A 401 8.79 3.91 -1.10
N VAL A 402 7.99 3.41 -0.15
CA VAL A 402 7.54 4.12 1.05
C VAL A 402 8.28 3.56 2.27
N HIS A 403 8.99 4.41 3.01
CA HIS A 403 9.60 4.02 4.28
C HIS A 403 8.53 3.96 5.37
N VAL A 404 8.48 2.87 6.14
CA VAL A 404 7.55 2.69 7.25
C VAL A 404 8.34 2.43 8.53
N GLU A 405 8.13 3.29 9.51
CA GLU A 405 8.68 3.20 10.86
C GLU A 405 7.57 2.74 11.82
N GLU A 406 7.79 1.65 12.55
CA GLU A 406 6.81 1.07 13.48
C GLU A 406 7.30 1.25 14.93
N ILE A 407 6.51 1.95 15.74
CA ILE A 407 6.83 2.32 17.13
C ILE A 407 5.83 1.63 18.06
N VAL A 408 6.36 0.94 19.08
CA VAL A 408 5.56 0.25 20.10
C VAL A 408 5.82 0.90 21.45
N LEU A 409 4.80 1.57 21.97
CA LEU A 409 4.78 2.11 23.33
C LEU A 409 4.26 1.05 24.31
N PRO A 410 4.71 1.04 25.58
CA PRO A 410 4.19 0.15 26.60
C PRO A 410 2.68 0.30 26.80
N LYS A 411 2.01 -0.76 27.27
CA LYS A 411 0.56 -0.74 27.54
C LYS A 411 0.18 0.28 28.63
N GLU A 412 1.12 0.56 29.52
CA GLU A 412 1.01 1.49 30.65
C GLU A 412 1.23 2.96 30.22
N CYS A 413 1.51 3.21 28.93
CA CYS A 413 1.65 4.54 28.38
C CYS A 413 0.42 5.41 28.68
N SER A 414 0.66 6.63 29.14
CA SER A 414 -0.38 7.64 29.33
C SER A 414 -0.74 8.33 28.01
N THR A 415 -1.94 8.91 27.93
CA THR A 415 -2.36 9.75 26.79
C THR A 415 -1.33 10.83 26.47
N GLN A 416 -0.75 11.50 27.47
CA GLN A 416 0.26 12.55 27.27
C GLN A 416 1.56 12.01 26.67
N GLN A 417 2.02 10.82 27.08
CA GLN A 417 3.20 10.20 26.49
C GLN A 417 2.96 9.83 25.03
N LEU A 418 1.79 9.27 24.71
CA LEU A 418 1.39 8.97 23.33
C LEU A 418 1.35 10.25 22.47
N ILE A 419 0.73 11.32 22.97
CA ILE A 419 0.66 12.60 22.26
C ILE A 419 2.06 13.19 22.05
N SER A 420 2.93 13.11 23.06
CA SER A 420 4.31 13.57 22.96
C SER A 420 5.05 12.81 21.86
N GLU A 421 4.88 11.49 21.80
CA GLU A 421 5.48 10.66 20.75
C GLU A 421 4.98 11.04 19.36
N LEU A 422 3.65 11.15 19.15
CA LEU A 422 3.08 11.58 17.88
C LEU A 422 3.64 12.94 17.41
N ARG A 423 3.90 13.86 18.35
CA ARG A 423 4.43 15.20 18.05
C ARG A 423 5.92 15.22 17.69
N ARG A 424 6.68 14.16 17.93
CA ARG A 424 8.10 14.06 17.55
C ARG A 424 8.27 13.84 16.04
N HIS A 425 7.31 13.16 15.42
CA HIS A 425 7.37 12.73 14.01
C HIS A 425 6.78 13.77 13.04
N ARG A 426 7.22 15.02 13.15
CA ARG A 426 6.76 16.13 12.26
C ARG A 426 7.30 16.05 10.84
N ASP A 427 8.42 15.35 10.68
CA ASP A 427 9.08 15.04 9.41
C ASP A 427 8.34 13.97 8.58
N ALA A 428 7.49 13.16 9.23
CA ALA A 428 6.73 12.13 8.54
C ALA A 428 5.68 12.72 7.58
N ASP A 429 5.43 12.02 6.48
CA ASP A 429 4.39 12.36 5.50
C ASP A 429 3.03 11.79 5.92
N GLY A 430 3.03 10.74 6.74
CA GLY A 430 1.85 10.16 7.34
C GLY A 430 2.10 9.63 8.75
N LEU A 431 1.08 9.76 9.60
CA LEU A 431 0.99 9.16 10.93
C LEU A 431 -0.23 8.22 10.97
N GLN A 432 -0.02 7.01 11.50
CA GLN A 432 -1.08 6.08 11.83
C GLN A 432 -1.02 5.73 13.31
N LEU A 433 -2.17 5.76 13.98
CA LEU A 433 -2.34 5.28 15.35
C LEU A 433 -3.10 3.94 15.33
N MET A 434 -2.46 2.88 15.80
CA MET A 434 -3.03 1.52 15.73
C MET A 434 -4.14 1.30 16.77
N TRP A 435 -5.20 0.63 16.33
CA TRP A 435 -6.32 0.18 17.17
C TRP A 435 -6.28 -1.35 17.38
N PRO A 436 -6.77 -1.90 18.52
CA PRO A 436 -7.27 -1.21 19.71
C PRO A 436 -6.19 -0.62 20.60
N MET A 437 -6.50 0.51 21.22
CA MET A 437 -5.70 1.09 22.29
C MET A 437 -6.20 0.60 23.67
N PRO A 438 -5.35 0.60 24.71
CA PRO A 438 -5.78 0.35 26.08
C PRO A 438 -6.90 1.31 26.51
N SER A 439 -7.83 0.86 27.34
CA SER A 439 -8.94 1.69 27.84
C SER A 439 -8.51 2.89 28.69
N SER A 440 -7.25 2.91 29.14
CA SER A 440 -6.63 4.04 29.85
C SER A 440 -6.27 5.21 28.92
N ILE A 441 -6.20 4.99 27.60
CA ILE A 441 -5.92 6.03 26.62
C ILE A 441 -7.21 6.78 26.26
N ASP A 442 -7.16 8.10 26.33
CA ASP A 442 -8.18 8.95 25.71
C ASP A 442 -7.96 8.94 24.19
N ALA A 443 -8.67 8.04 23.51
CA ALA A 443 -8.57 7.87 22.08
C ALA A 443 -8.89 9.15 21.30
N LYS A 444 -9.86 9.95 21.77
CA LYS A 444 -10.25 11.19 21.10
C LYS A 444 -9.09 12.18 21.14
N ALA A 445 -8.53 12.43 22.32
CA ALA A 445 -7.39 13.33 22.48
C ALA A 445 -6.16 12.88 21.67
N ALA A 446 -5.93 11.57 21.57
CA ALA A 446 -4.84 11.01 20.76
C ALA A 446 -5.05 11.24 19.25
N TYR A 447 -6.26 10.99 18.72
CA TYR A 447 -6.55 11.22 17.30
C TYR A 447 -6.53 12.71 16.94
N GLU A 448 -7.06 13.59 17.80
CA GLU A 448 -7.01 15.05 17.61
C GLU A 448 -5.58 15.62 17.65
N ALA A 449 -4.61 14.90 18.23
CA ALA A 449 -3.22 15.32 18.27
C ALA A 449 -2.46 15.06 16.96
N ILE A 450 -2.98 14.20 16.07
CA ILE A 450 -2.39 13.96 14.75
C ILE A 450 -2.60 15.23 13.90
N PRO A 451 -1.57 15.79 13.24
CA PRO A 451 -1.77 16.93 12.34
C PRO A 451 -2.55 16.55 11.08
N TRP A 452 -3.47 17.42 10.64
CA TRP A 452 -4.33 17.17 9.47
C TRP A 452 -3.59 16.85 8.17
N ARG A 453 -2.39 17.41 7.98
CA ARG A 453 -1.52 17.13 6.81
C ARG A 453 -0.78 15.79 6.90
N GLN A 454 -0.77 15.16 8.06
CA GLN A 454 -0.12 13.88 8.33
C GLN A 454 -1.16 12.76 8.56
N ASP A 455 -2.44 13.10 8.63
CA ASP A 455 -3.47 12.10 8.84
C ASP A 455 -3.76 11.36 7.55
N VAL A 456 -3.16 10.18 7.42
CA VAL A 456 -3.31 9.27 6.27
C VAL A 456 -4.32 8.16 6.52
N ASP A 457 -4.82 8.04 7.76
CA ASP A 457 -5.72 6.95 8.20
C ASP A 457 -7.17 7.43 8.45
N GLY A 458 -7.41 8.73 8.35
CA GLY A 458 -8.73 9.36 8.55
C GLY A 458 -9.04 9.70 10.01
N ALA A 459 -8.03 9.86 10.87
CA ALA A 459 -8.17 10.28 12.27
C ALA A 459 -9.01 11.56 12.46
N HIS A 460 -8.87 12.56 11.59
CA HIS A 460 -9.63 13.81 11.66
C HIS A 460 -11.08 13.60 11.27
N PHE A 461 -11.34 12.75 10.27
CA PHE A 461 -12.69 12.34 9.93
C PHE A 461 -13.36 11.71 11.15
N LEU A 462 -12.65 10.80 11.81
CA LEU A 462 -13.13 10.08 12.99
C LEU A 462 -13.31 10.99 14.20
N GLY A 463 -12.37 11.88 14.48
CA GLY A 463 -12.44 12.84 15.60
C GLY A 463 -13.56 13.85 15.44
N ARG A 464 -13.80 14.34 14.22
CA ARG A 464 -14.88 15.31 13.92
C ARG A 464 -16.26 14.67 13.86
N ALA A 465 -16.37 13.40 13.45
CA ALA A 465 -17.62 12.64 13.52
C ALA A 465 -18.12 12.44 14.97
N LEU A 466 -17.23 12.54 15.95
CA LEU A 466 -17.54 12.46 17.39
C LEU A 466 -17.92 13.82 18.01
N ALA A 467 -17.89 14.93 17.24
CA ALA A 467 -18.23 16.26 17.73
C ALA A 467 -19.73 16.60 17.57
N PRO A 468 -20.37 17.30 18.53
CA PRO A 468 -21.74 17.78 18.37
C PRO A 468 -21.87 18.72 17.16
N GLY A 469 -22.79 18.45 16.24
CA GLY A 469 -23.01 19.24 15.02
C GLY A 469 -22.24 18.78 13.76
N GLY A 470 -21.68 17.55 13.79
CA GLY A 470 -20.70 16.99 12.86
C GLY A 470 -21.00 16.93 11.35
N SER A 471 -22.04 17.58 10.81
CA SER A 471 -22.30 17.58 9.35
C SER A 471 -21.49 18.60 8.56
N ARG A 472 -21.11 19.76 9.15
CA ARG A 472 -20.40 20.84 8.42
C ARG A 472 -18.88 20.70 8.40
N ALA A 473 -18.31 19.79 9.20
CA ALA A 473 -16.86 19.66 9.38
C ALA A 473 -16.21 18.48 8.62
N LEU A 474 -17.02 17.70 7.88
CA LEU A 474 -16.61 16.47 7.19
C LEU A 474 -16.04 16.72 5.78
N THR A 475 -16.27 17.90 5.20
CA THR A 475 -15.76 18.31 3.88
C THR A 475 -14.29 18.73 3.87
N ASP A 476 -13.67 18.92 5.05
CA ASP A 476 -12.30 19.44 5.17
C ASP A 476 -11.26 18.35 5.50
N ALA A 477 -11.68 17.09 5.66
CA ALA A 477 -10.74 16.00 5.91
C ALA A 477 -9.97 15.69 4.61
N LEU A 478 -8.64 15.65 4.68
CA LEU A 478 -7.79 15.38 3.52
C LEU A 478 -7.99 13.96 2.99
N HIS A 479 -8.15 12.99 3.90
CA HIS A 479 -8.34 11.58 3.59
C HIS A 479 -9.53 11.00 4.37
N ALA A 480 -10.28 10.10 3.73
CA ALA A 480 -11.32 9.31 4.39
C ALA A 480 -10.69 8.16 5.18
N PRO A 481 -11.41 7.53 6.15
CA PRO A 481 -10.91 6.36 6.83
C PRO A 481 -10.57 5.25 5.82
N VAL A 482 -9.36 4.71 5.88
CA VAL A 482 -8.77 3.90 4.79
C VAL A 482 -9.59 2.65 4.46
N THR A 483 -10.24 2.05 5.46
CA THR A 483 -11.11 0.88 5.25
C THR A 483 -12.40 1.28 4.54
N CYS A 484 -12.95 2.45 4.84
CA CYS A 484 -14.14 2.95 4.16
C CYS A 484 -13.83 3.35 2.72
N GLU A 485 -12.72 4.04 2.49
CA GLU A 485 -12.23 4.31 1.14
C GLU A 485 -11.96 3.01 0.38
N GLY A 486 -11.37 2.01 1.03
CA GLY A 486 -11.17 0.67 0.47
C GLY A 486 -12.49 0.04 -0.01
N VAL A 487 -13.55 0.08 0.80
CA VAL A 487 -14.89 -0.38 0.40
C VAL A 487 -15.40 0.40 -0.83
N LEU A 488 -15.31 1.73 -0.83
CA LEU A 488 -15.75 2.55 -1.96
C LEU A 488 -14.99 2.22 -3.24
N ARG A 489 -13.65 2.14 -3.19
CA ARG A 489 -12.82 1.79 -4.35
C ARG A 489 -13.15 0.40 -4.89
N VAL A 490 -13.48 -0.55 -4.01
CA VAL A 490 -13.95 -1.88 -4.42
C VAL A 490 -15.29 -1.79 -5.15
N LEU A 491 -16.25 -1.06 -4.60
CA LEU A 491 -17.56 -0.85 -5.22
C LEU A 491 -17.43 -0.16 -6.58
N ASP A 492 -16.57 0.85 -6.69
CA ASP A 492 -16.28 1.57 -7.94
C ASP A 492 -15.64 0.63 -8.98
N HIS A 493 -14.64 -0.16 -8.57
CA HIS A 493 -13.95 -1.12 -9.44
C HIS A 493 -14.92 -2.14 -10.04
N TYR A 494 -15.85 -2.66 -9.24
CA TYR A 494 -16.87 -3.62 -9.69
C TYR A 494 -18.16 -2.95 -10.20
N LYS A 495 -18.15 -1.63 -10.41
CA LYS A 495 -19.24 -0.85 -11.02
C LYS A 495 -20.58 -1.07 -10.30
N VAL A 496 -20.56 -1.01 -8.98
CA VAL A 496 -21.77 -1.08 -8.15
C VAL A 496 -22.39 0.32 -8.09
N SER A 497 -23.62 0.46 -8.60
CA SER A 497 -24.36 1.72 -8.50
C SER A 497 -24.85 1.95 -7.07
N LEU A 498 -24.60 3.13 -6.53
CA LEU A 498 -25.02 3.52 -5.17
C LEU A 498 -26.25 4.42 -5.17
N GLU A 499 -26.48 5.18 -6.24
CA GLU A 499 -27.59 6.13 -6.33
C GLU A 499 -28.94 5.41 -6.23
N GLY A 500 -29.74 5.80 -5.25
CA GLY A 500 -31.05 5.22 -4.96
C GLY A 500 -31.01 3.82 -4.35
N SER A 501 -29.83 3.22 -4.16
CA SER A 501 -29.68 1.87 -3.60
C SER A 501 -30.00 1.86 -2.10
N ARG A 502 -30.53 0.72 -1.60
CA ARG A 502 -30.65 0.47 -0.16
C ARG A 502 -29.39 -0.20 0.36
N ALA A 503 -28.62 0.52 1.16
CA ALA A 503 -27.40 0.00 1.80
C ALA A 503 -27.66 -0.33 3.27
N VAL A 504 -27.39 -1.57 3.68
CA VAL A 504 -27.39 -1.99 5.09
C VAL A 504 -25.96 -2.20 5.55
N ILE A 505 -25.54 -1.44 6.56
CA ILE A 505 -24.23 -1.56 7.18
C ILE A 505 -24.42 -2.31 8.51
N VAL A 506 -23.90 -3.53 8.58
CA VAL A 506 -23.93 -4.39 9.77
C VAL A 506 -22.70 -4.10 10.62
N GLY A 507 -22.90 -3.43 11.74
CA GLY A 507 -21.86 -2.94 12.63
C GLY A 507 -21.81 -1.41 12.65
N ARG A 508 -21.79 -0.82 13.86
CA ARG A 508 -21.81 0.63 14.10
C ARG A 508 -20.50 1.17 14.68
N SER A 509 -19.39 0.50 14.39
CA SER A 509 -18.09 0.95 14.90
C SER A 509 -17.78 2.36 14.41
N TRP A 510 -17.11 3.12 15.26
CA TRP A 510 -16.68 4.48 14.94
C TRP A 510 -15.60 4.46 13.83
N LEU A 511 -14.79 3.40 13.73
CA LEU A 511 -13.76 3.21 12.70
C LEU A 511 -14.29 2.93 11.29
N VAL A 512 -15.41 2.19 11.19
CA VAL A 512 -15.89 1.69 9.90
C VAL A 512 -17.37 1.96 9.71
N GLY A 513 -18.24 1.39 10.56
CA GLY A 513 -19.67 1.36 10.33
C GLY A 513 -20.31 2.73 10.14
N GLN A 514 -20.07 3.65 11.09
CA GLN A 514 -20.62 5.01 11.06
C GLN A 514 -20.03 5.85 9.91
N PRO A 515 -18.69 5.95 9.73
CA PRO A 515 -18.10 6.62 8.58
C PRO A 515 -18.59 6.11 7.24
N LEU A 516 -18.69 4.78 7.09
CA LEU A 516 -19.07 4.17 5.83
C LEU A 516 -20.53 4.49 5.48
N ALA A 517 -21.45 4.46 6.45
CA ALA A 517 -22.83 4.85 6.21
C ALA A 517 -22.94 6.31 5.74
N HIS A 518 -22.12 7.21 6.28
CA HIS A 518 -22.06 8.60 5.82
C HIS A 518 -21.54 8.71 4.39
N LEU A 519 -20.44 8.04 4.07
CA LEU A 519 -19.82 8.10 2.74
C LEU A 519 -20.66 7.43 1.65
N LEU A 520 -21.39 6.36 1.97
CA LEU A 520 -22.35 5.75 1.05
C LEU A 520 -23.55 6.68 0.85
N GLY A 521 -24.04 7.30 1.92
CA GLY A 521 -25.12 8.28 1.87
C GLY A 521 -24.78 9.51 1.02
N SER A 522 -23.55 10.04 1.11
CA SER A 522 -23.09 11.16 0.28
C SER A 522 -22.97 10.79 -1.21
N ARG A 523 -22.93 9.50 -1.54
CA ARG A 523 -22.99 8.96 -2.91
C ARG A 523 -24.41 8.54 -3.34
N GLY A 524 -25.44 8.95 -2.60
CA GLY A 524 -26.84 8.77 -2.99
C GLY A 524 -27.50 7.47 -2.53
N ALA A 525 -26.85 6.68 -1.68
CA ALA A 525 -27.46 5.47 -1.10
C ALA A 525 -28.38 5.80 0.09
N THR A 526 -29.51 5.11 0.20
CA THR A 526 -30.32 5.10 1.44
C THR A 526 -29.68 4.13 2.42
N CYS A 527 -29.05 4.65 3.47
CA CYS A 527 -28.26 3.85 4.40
C CYS A 527 -29.01 3.52 5.70
N THR A 528 -28.99 2.23 6.08
CA THR A 528 -29.48 1.73 7.38
C THR A 528 -28.32 1.12 8.15
N LEU A 529 -28.02 1.68 9.32
CA LEU A 529 -26.99 1.15 10.23
C LEU A 529 -27.62 0.17 11.21
N VAL A 530 -27.19 -1.09 11.21
CA VAL A 530 -27.67 -2.13 12.13
C VAL A 530 -26.57 -2.58 13.09
N HIS A 531 -26.96 -3.04 14.27
CA HIS A 531 -26.05 -3.44 15.34
C HIS A 531 -26.68 -4.51 16.24
N SER A 532 -25.96 -4.94 17.27
CA SER A 532 -26.37 -6.00 18.20
C SER A 532 -27.69 -5.77 18.95
N SER A 533 -28.25 -4.55 18.92
CA SER A 533 -29.54 -4.22 19.55
C SER A 533 -30.64 -3.95 18.53
N SER A 534 -30.34 -4.03 17.23
CA SER A 534 -31.33 -3.93 16.16
C SER A 534 -32.27 -5.14 16.21
N LYS A 535 -33.57 -4.89 16.15
CA LYS A 535 -34.57 -5.97 16.05
C LYS A 535 -34.65 -6.47 14.62
N ASP A 536 -34.75 -7.78 14.44
CA ASP A 536 -34.98 -8.44 13.15
C ASP A 536 -33.95 -8.07 12.06
N LEU A 537 -32.67 -8.34 12.38
CA LEU A 537 -31.53 -8.01 11.51
C LEU A 537 -31.62 -8.70 10.14
N GLY A 538 -32.14 -9.94 10.11
CA GLY A 538 -32.31 -10.70 8.88
C GLY A 538 -33.28 -10.04 7.90
N ARG A 539 -34.45 -9.58 8.38
CA ARG A 539 -35.40 -8.84 7.53
C ARG A 539 -34.80 -7.54 6.98
N LEU A 540 -34.07 -6.79 7.80
CA LEU A 540 -33.41 -5.56 7.35
C LEU A 540 -32.39 -5.85 6.24
N CYS A 541 -31.59 -6.91 6.38
CA CYS A 541 -30.63 -7.33 5.35
C CYS A 541 -31.32 -7.80 4.05
N LEU A 542 -32.46 -8.48 4.15
CA LEU A 542 -33.25 -8.94 3.00
C LEU A 542 -33.84 -7.81 2.15
N GLU A 543 -33.93 -6.60 2.69
CA GLU A 543 -34.41 -5.42 1.94
C GLU A 543 -33.27 -4.68 1.21
N ALA A 544 -32.01 -5.06 1.47
CA ALA A 544 -30.83 -4.34 1.00
C ALA A 544 -30.41 -4.73 -0.41
N ASP A 545 -30.02 -3.74 -1.21
CA ASP A 545 -29.33 -3.94 -2.49
C ASP A 545 -27.81 -4.08 -2.27
N LEU A 546 -27.29 -3.47 -1.19
CA LEU A 546 -25.91 -3.55 -0.72
C LEU A 546 -25.90 -3.89 0.77
N ILE A 547 -25.21 -4.95 1.16
CA ILE A 547 -24.91 -5.30 2.56
C ILE A 547 -23.41 -5.14 2.79
N VAL A 548 -23.01 -4.37 3.80
CA VAL A 548 -21.62 -4.30 4.25
C VAL A 548 -21.52 -4.83 5.67
N SER A 549 -20.78 -5.92 5.89
CA SER A 549 -20.56 -6.47 7.23
C SER A 549 -19.21 -6.04 7.80
N ALA A 550 -19.23 -5.36 8.94
CA ALA A 550 -18.06 -4.83 9.63
C ALA A 550 -18.11 -5.13 11.14
N VAL A 551 -18.53 -6.35 11.51
CA VAL A 551 -18.69 -6.76 12.92
C VAL A 551 -17.51 -7.56 13.45
N GLY A 552 -16.76 -8.26 12.60
CA GLY A 552 -15.68 -9.16 13.04
C GLY A 552 -16.21 -10.39 13.79
N HIS A 553 -17.36 -10.92 13.38
CA HIS A 553 -18.00 -12.08 13.98
C HIS A 553 -18.19 -13.19 12.92
N PRO A 554 -17.48 -14.32 13.03
CA PRO A 554 -17.44 -15.36 12.00
C PRO A 554 -18.83 -15.81 11.55
N ARG A 555 -19.10 -15.73 10.25
CA ARG A 555 -20.31 -16.26 9.60
C ARG A 555 -21.64 -15.73 10.18
N LEU A 556 -21.64 -14.54 10.79
CA LEU A 556 -22.86 -13.88 11.27
C LEU A 556 -23.90 -13.68 10.15
N LEU A 557 -23.48 -13.15 9.00
CA LEU A 557 -24.37 -12.88 7.87
C LEU A 557 -24.64 -14.20 7.13
N SER A 558 -25.77 -14.81 7.44
CA SER A 558 -26.20 -16.06 6.82
C SER A 558 -26.73 -15.84 5.40
N SER A 559 -26.76 -16.91 4.60
CA SER A 559 -27.21 -16.85 3.20
C SER A 559 -28.67 -16.42 3.05
N GLU A 560 -29.52 -16.80 3.99
CA GLU A 560 -30.95 -16.48 4.00
C GLU A 560 -31.25 -15.02 4.35
N TRP A 561 -30.24 -14.24 4.76
CA TRP A 561 -30.36 -12.79 4.99
C TRP A 561 -29.98 -11.98 3.75
N VAL A 562 -29.54 -12.63 2.68
CA VAL A 562 -29.08 -11.96 1.46
C VAL A 562 -30.18 -12.00 0.41
N LYS A 563 -30.60 -10.82 -0.04
CA LYS A 563 -31.54 -10.68 -1.16
C LYS A 563 -30.91 -11.23 -2.45
N PRO A 564 -31.62 -12.04 -3.25
CA PRO A 564 -31.15 -12.43 -4.57
C PRO A 564 -30.79 -11.21 -5.43
N GLY A 565 -29.59 -11.23 -6.02
CA GLY A 565 -29.05 -10.12 -6.80
C GLY A 565 -28.39 -8.99 -6.00
N ALA A 566 -28.34 -9.08 -4.66
CA ALA A 566 -27.68 -8.09 -3.83
C ALA A 566 -26.14 -8.13 -3.97
N VAL A 567 -25.51 -7.03 -3.57
CA VAL A 567 -24.06 -6.93 -3.36
C VAL A 567 -23.76 -7.15 -1.87
N VAL A 568 -22.78 -7.99 -1.57
CA VAL A 568 -22.32 -8.27 -0.21
C VAL A 568 -20.84 -7.93 -0.11
N VAL A 569 -20.47 -7.06 0.84
CA VAL A 569 -19.08 -6.69 1.12
C VAL A 569 -18.72 -7.09 2.54
N ASN A 570 -17.75 -7.99 2.68
CA ASN A 570 -17.21 -8.38 3.96
C ASN A 570 -15.98 -7.53 4.33
N VAL A 571 -16.09 -6.82 5.44
CA VAL A 571 -15.01 -6.07 6.09
C VAL A 571 -14.45 -6.82 7.29
N GLY A 572 -15.32 -7.44 8.09
CA GLY A 572 -14.92 -8.15 9.30
C GLY A 572 -14.04 -9.35 8.98
N THR A 573 -12.95 -9.47 9.74
CA THR A 573 -11.98 -10.55 9.61
C THR A 573 -11.71 -11.13 10.99
N SER A 574 -12.02 -12.41 11.17
CA SER A 574 -11.77 -13.14 12.40
C SER A 574 -10.77 -14.26 12.16
N PHE A 575 -9.92 -14.53 13.14
CA PHE A 575 -8.95 -15.63 13.09
C PHE A 575 -9.43 -16.74 14.02
N CYS A 576 -9.62 -17.93 13.45
CA CYS A 576 -9.92 -19.15 14.17
C CYS A 576 -8.79 -20.13 13.87
N GLU A 577 -7.85 -20.28 14.79
CA GLU A 577 -6.61 -21.06 14.58
C GLU A 577 -5.89 -20.59 13.31
N ASP A 578 -5.52 -21.51 12.41
CA ASP A 578 -4.88 -21.25 11.13
C ASP A 578 -5.85 -20.79 10.02
N SER A 579 -7.09 -20.42 10.37
CA SER A 579 -8.12 -20.00 9.42
C SER A 579 -8.54 -18.54 9.60
N MET A 580 -8.66 -17.83 8.48
CA MET A 580 -9.26 -16.50 8.41
C MET A 580 -10.71 -16.63 7.96
N VAL A 581 -11.64 -16.37 8.87
CA VAL A 581 -13.08 -16.56 8.69
C VAL A 581 -13.76 -15.18 8.57
N PRO A 582 -14.50 -14.92 7.48
CA PRO A 582 -15.20 -13.66 7.30
C PRO A 582 -16.50 -13.62 8.11
N ASP A 583 -17.13 -12.44 8.19
CA ASP A 583 -18.45 -12.28 8.82
C ASP A 583 -19.57 -12.96 8.01
N ILE A 584 -19.32 -13.26 6.74
CA ILE A 584 -20.31 -13.81 5.82
C ILE A 584 -20.30 -15.34 5.79
N ALA A 585 -21.43 -15.93 5.41
CA ALA A 585 -21.56 -17.36 5.14
C ALA A 585 -20.53 -17.87 4.12
N PRO A 586 -20.25 -19.19 4.07
CA PRO A 586 -19.44 -19.79 3.02
C PRO A 586 -19.92 -19.38 1.63
N LEU A 587 -18.97 -19.08 0.74
CA LEU A 587 -19.26 -18.49 -0.56
C LEU A 587 -20.18 -19.37 -1.41
N GLU A 588 -20.07 -20.70 -1.28
CA GLU A 588 -20.93 -21.66 -1.96
C GLU A 588 -22.43 -21.48 -1.64
N HIS A 589 -22.78 -20.87 -0.50
CA HIS A 589 -24.16 -20.56 -0.10
C HIS A 589 -24.64 -19.18 -0.58
N LEU A 590 -23.72 -18.32 -1.06
CA LEU A 590 -24.01 -16.94 -1.48
C LEU A 590 -24.09 -16.77 -3.00
N LYS A 591 -24.26 -17.86 -3.76
CA LYS A 591 -24.30 -17.85 -5.24
C LYS A 591 -25.48 -17.05 -5.84
N HIS A 592 -26.49 -16.77 -5.04
CA HIS A 592 -27.65 -15.96 -5.46
C HIS A 592 -27.40 -14.46 -5.34
N ALA A 593 -26.33 -14.03 -4.65
CA ALA A 593 -25.88 -12.64 -4.67
C ALA A 593 -25.25 -12.31 -6.02
N ARG A 594 -25.40 -11.06 -6.48
CA ARG A 594 -24.78 -10.59 -7.73
C ARG A 594 -23.25 -10.45 -7.59
N LEU A 595 -22.81 -9.96 -6.43
CA LEU A 595 -21.41 -9.71 -6.13
C LEU A 595 -21.16 -10.00 -4.65
N VAL A 596 -20.12 -10.77 -4.35
CA VAL A 596 -19.66 -11.03 -2.98
C VAL A 596 -18.19 -10.69 -2.90
N VAL A 597 -17.85 -9.62 -2.19
CA VAL A 597 -16.48 -9.25 -1.86
C VAL A 597 -16.13 -9.93 -0.54
N ARG A 598 -15.31 -10.99 -0.59
CA ARG A 598 -14.98 -11.78 0.61
C ARG A 598 -14.07 -11.04 1.59
N THR A 599 -13.24 -10.10 1.12
CA THR A 599 -12.40 -9.28 2.00
C THR A 599 -12.01 -7.95 1.34
N VAL A 600 -11.94 -6.90 2.16
CA VAL A 600 -11.38 -5.58 1.79
C VAL A 600 -10.05 -5.27 2.50
N GLY A 601 -9.53 -6.17 3.33
CA GLY A 601 -8.29 -5.97 4.08
C GLY A 601 -7.09 -5.50 3.23
N PRO A 602 -6.84 -6.11 2.06
CA PRO A 602 -5.77 -5.68 1.16
C PRO A 602 -5.85 -4.22 0.72
N THR A 603 -7.06 -3.67 0.57
CA THR A 603 -7.23 -2.27 0.13
C THR A 603 -6.94 -1.26 1.22
N SER A 604 -7.19 -1.58 2.49
CA SER A 604 -6.94 -0.64 3.59
C SER A 604 -5.45 -0.24 3.69
N VAL A 605 -4.54 -1.22 3.62
CA VAL A 605 -3.09 -0.95 3.64
C VAL A 605 -2.62 -0.26 2.35
N ALA A 606 -3.18 -0.66 1.21
CA ALA A 606 -2.85 -0.03 -0.07
C ALA A 606 -3.22 1.46 -0.08
N VAL A 607 -4.44 1.81 0.36
CA VAL A 607 -4.91 3.20 0.46
C VAL A 607 -4.05 4.00 1.45
N LEU A 608 -3.74 3.42 2.62
CA LEU A 608 -2.86 4.07 3.60
C LEU A 608 -1.52 4.49 2.97
N LEU A 609 -0.82 3.56 2.31
CA LEU A 609 0.48 3.84 1.69
C LEU A 609 0.36 4.82 0.52
N ARG A 610 -0.74 4.74 -0.25
CA ARG A 610 -1.07 5.71 -1.31
C ARG A 610 -1.23 7.12 -0.74
N ASN A 611 -1.93 7.27 0.39
CA ASN A 611 -2.14 8.55 1.05
C ASN A 611 -0.83 9.15 1.56
N VAL A 612 0.09 8.32 2.07
CA VAL A 612 1.45 8.74 2.46
C VAL A 612 2.22 9.27 1.25
N ALA A 613 2.24 8.53 0.14
CA ALA A 613 2.92 8.96 -1.08
C ALA A 613 2.31 10.24 -1.68
N GLN A 614 0.98 10.36 -1.66
CA GLN A 614 0.28 11.57 -2.09
C GLN A 614 0.63 12.76 -1.19
N ASN A 615 0.66 12.58 0.13
CA ASN A 615 1.04 13.63 1.07
C ASN A 615 2.49 14.06 0.86
N ALA A 616 3.40 13.11 0.64
CA ALA A 616 4.80 13.39 0.37
C ALA A 616 5.00 14.21 -0.92
N LEU A 617 4.24 13.90 -1.98
CA LEU A 617 4.31 14.64 -3.25
C LEU A 617 3.70 16.05 -3.15
N SER A 618 2.59 16.18 -2.43
CA SER A 618 1.82 17.43 -2.33
C SER A 618 2.30 18.39 -1.25
N ARG A 619 2.97 17.91 -0.19
CA ARG A 619 3.56 18.77 0.83
C ARG A 619 4.87 19.35 0.31
N ASP A 620 4.89 20.66 0.12
CA ASP A 620 6.16 21.36 0.20
C ASP A 620 6.68 21.17 1.63
N VAL A 621 7.89 20.59 1.73
CA VAL A 621 8.56 20.31 2.99
C VAL A 621 8.82 21.64 3.69
N ARG A 622 7.87 22.11 4.51
CA ARG A 622 8.10 23.23 5.43
C ARG A 622 9.17 22.77 6.42
N ALA A 623 10.23 23.55 6.62
CA ALA A 623 11.21 23.19 7.64
C ALA A 623 10.50 23.05 9.00
N ILE A 624 11.04 22.16 9.82
CA ILE A 624 10.63 22.05 11.21
C ILE A 624 11.18 23.32 11.87
N GLY A 625 10.29 24.18 12.35
CA GLY A 625 10.68 25.36 13.11
C GLY A 625 11.03 24.98 14.55
N ALA A 626 11.43 25.95 15.35
CA ALA A 626 11.74 25.70 16.75
C ALA A 626 10.53 25.18 17.56
N THR A 627 10.78 24.26 18.48
CA THR A 627 9.82 23.61 19.39
C THR A 627 10.18 23.90 20.85
N SER A 628 9.33 23.49 21.80
CA SER A 628 9.61 23.62 23.24
C SER A 628 10.85 22.84 23.69
N ASP A 629 11.26 21.83 22.94
CA ASP A 629 12.43 20.98 23.23
C ASP A 629 13.69 21.46 22.52
N THR A 630 13.61 22.57 21.77
CA THR A 630 14.77 23.11 21.04
C THR A 630 15.84 23.59 22.01
N PRO A 631 17.11 23.18 21.85
CA PRO A 631 18.19 23.64 22.72
C PRO A 631 18.30 25.16 22.75
N SER A 632 18.28 25.70 23.96
CA SER A 632 18.44 27.14 24.18
C SER A 632 19.91 27.52 24.13
N LEU A 633 20.21 28.70 23.59
CA LEU A 633 21.53 29.32 23.61
C LEU A 633 21.59 30.38 24.70
N SER A 634 22.76 30.51 25.34
CA SER A 634 23.03 31.66 26.18
C SER A 634 23.14 32.93 25.32
N PRO A 635 22.93 34.13 25.91
CA PRO A 635 23.02 35.38 25.15
C PRO A 635 24.40 35.62 24.53
N GLU A 636 25.47 35.20 25.20
CA GLU A 636 26.85 35.29 24.70
C GLU A 636 27.09 34.38 23.50
N GLU A 637 26.60 33.13 23.55
CA GLU A 637 26.70 32.18 22.45
C GLU A 637 25.91 32.62 21.22
N ALA A 638 24.72 33.22 21.42
CA ALA A 638 23.90 33.73 20.33
C ALA A 638 24.59 34.91 19.63
N LEU A 639 25.10 35.89 20.40
CA LEU A 639 25.83 37.04 19.84
C LEU A 639 27.13 36.62 19.12
N ALA A 640 27.82 35.59 19.59
CA ALA A 640 29.02 35.07 18.93
C ALA A 640 28.75 34.43 17.55
N ARG A 641 27.49 34.06 17.26
CA ARG A 641 27.08 33.37 16.02
C ARG A 641 26.52 34.30 14.95
N VAL A 642 26.31 35.58 15.25
CA VAL A 642 25.67 36.54 14.33
C VAL A 642 26.59 37.73 14.05
N HIS A 643 26.30 38.49 13.00
CA HIS A 643 27.07 39.70 12.68
C HIS A 643 27.01 40.70 13.85
N SER A 644 28.08 41.47 14.05
CA SER A 644 28.21 42.49 15.11
C SER A 644 27.18 43.63 15.08
N GLY A 645 26.27 43.63 14.10
CA GLY A 645 25.16 44.57 13.98
C GLY A 645 23.90 44.12 14.70
N TRP A 646 23.87 42.87 15.18
CA TRP A 646 22.81 42.33 16.01
C TRP A 646 23.12 42.58 17.49
N PHE A 647 22.10 42.94 18.25
CA PHE A 647 22.19 43.13 19.70
C PHE A 647 20.99 42.50 20.40
N LEU A 648 21.11 42.33 21.72
CA LEU A 648 20.06 41.74 22.54
C LEU A 648 19.02 42.81 22.91
N ALA A 649 17.75 42.50 22.68
CA ALA A 649 16.62 43.33 23.08
C ALA A 649 15.55 42.49 23.78
N ARG A 650 14.68 43.13 24.57
CA ARG A 650 13.53 42.45 25.16
C ARG A 650 12.49 42.18 24.08
N ALA A 651 12.13 40.92 23.91
CA ALA A 651 11.12 40.47 22.96
C ALA A 651 9.69 40.79 23.44
N ASN A 652 9.48 40.88 24.76
CA ASN A 652 8.18 41.16 25.37
C ASN A 652 8.32 41.65 26.84
N ASP A 653 7.20 42.08 27.43
CA ASP A 653 7.10 42.53 28.82
C ASP A 653 7.41 41.43 29.85
N LYS A 654 7.50 40.17 29.43
CA LYS A 654 7.79 39.01 30.28
C LYS A 654 9.30 38.74 30.42
N GLY A 655 10.15 39.53 29.77
CA GLY A 655 11.62 39.47 29.95
C GLY A 655 12.36 38.53 28.99
N ASN A 656 11.69 37.97 27.98
CA ASN A 656 12.34 37.13 26.98
C ASN A 656 13.32 37.95 26.13
N LEU A 657 14.45 37.35 25.73
CA LEU A 657 15.45 38.00 24.87
C LEU A 657 15.19 37.71 23.39
N SER A 658 15.50 38.70 22.54
CA SER A 658 15.52 38.60 21.08
C SER A 658 16.84 39.15 20.54
N LEU A 659 17.24 38.66 19.37
CA LEU A 659 18.25 39.30 18.55
C LEU A 659 17.58 40.37 17.70
N GLN A 660 18.04 41.61 17.79
CA GLN A 660 17.49 42.74 17.04
C GLN A 660 18.56 43.43 16.20
N ARG A 661 18.19 43.84 14.98
CA ARG A 661 19.01 44.66 14.08
C ARG A 661 18.12 45.57 13.25
N THR A 662 18.63 46.76 12.95
CA THR A 662 18.01 47.71 12.01
C THR A 662 18.84 47.80 10.73
N PHE A 663 18.19 47.60 9.60
CA PHE A 663 18.73 47.69 8.24
C PHE A 663 18.27 49.00 7.60
N TYR A 664 19.12 49.62 6.78
CA TYR A 664 18.84 50.90 6.12
C TYR A 664 18.79 50.74 4.61
N PHE A 665 17.79 51.37 3.98
CA PHE A 665 17.60 51.33 2.54
C PHE A 665 17.44 52.76 2.00
N PRO A 666 18.13 53.13 0.91
CA PRO A 666 17.97 54.42 0.24
C PRO A 666 16.54 54.71 -0.21
N THR A 667 15.79 53.67 -0.60
CA THR A 667 14.41 53.81 -1.11
C THR A 667 13.44 52.87 -0.38
N TYR A 668 12.17 53.28 -0.33
CA TYR A 668 11.10 52.45 0.26
C TYR A 668 10.88 51.12 -0.48
N PRO A 669 10.89 51.06 -1.83
CA PRO A 669 10.78 49.79 -2.55
C PRO A 669 11.87 48.78 -2.20
N GLU A 670 13.14 49.20 -2.08
CA GLU A 670 14.23 48.31 -1.67
C GLU A 670 14.01 47.73 -0.26
N ALA A 671 13.46 48.51 0.66
CA ALA A 671 13.08 48.01 1.98
C ALA A 671 11.94 46.99 1.89
N VAL A 672 10.96 47.19 1.00
CA VAL A 672 9.86 46.23 0.77
C VAL A 672 10.39 44.93 0.15
N ASP A 673 11.30 45.01 -0.81
CA ASP A 673 11.93 43.84 -1.44
C ASP A 673 12.74 43.03 -0.44
N PHE A 674 13.47 43.71 0.46
CA PHE A 674 14.14 43.06 1.58
C PHE A 674 13.16 42.33 2.50
N VAL A 675 12.03 42.96 2.86
CA VAL A 675 11.01 42.32 3.71
C VAL A 675 10.37 41.11 3.02
N ALA A 676 10.13 41.19 1.71
CA ALA A 676 9.62 40.06 0.93
C ALA A 676 10.61 38.88 0.92
N ALA A 677 11.89 39.13 0.62
CA ALA A 677 12.93 38.12 0.64
C ALA A 677 13.18 37.53 2.04
N ALA A 678 13.14 38.39 3.07
CA ALA A 678 13.22 38.00 4.47
C ALA A 678 12.08 37.06 4.88
N SER A 679 10.86 37.36 4.41
CA SER A 679 9.66 36.55 4.66
C SER A 679 9.77 35.17 4.02
N GLU A 680 10.33 35.09 2.80
CA GLU A 680 10.55 33.82 2.11
C GLU A 680 11.57 32.93 2.85
N GLU A 681 12.67 33.49 3.32
CA GLU A 681 13.67 32.73 4.10
C GLU A 681 13.16 32.33 5.49
N ALA A 682 12.38 33.19 6.14
CA ALA A 682 11.69 32.88 7.39
C ALA A 682 10.72 31.70 7.21
N GLU A 683 9.99 31.69 6.10
CA GLU A 683 9.05 30.62 5.75
C GLU A 683 9.77 29.29 5.48
N LYS A 684 10.92 29.33 4.78
CA LYS A 684 11.78 28.17 4.58
C LYS A 684 12.35 27.60 5.87
N LEU A 685 12.59 28.44 6.90
CA LEU A 685 13.03 28.01 8.23
C LEU A 685 11.87 27.69 9.18
N ASN A 686 10.63 28.03 8.80
CA ASN A 686 9.46 28.05 9.69
C ASN A 686 9.77 28.74 11.03
N HIS A 687 10.48 29.86 10.94
CA HIS A 687 10.89 30.70 12.06
C HIS A 687 10.82 32.14 11.61
N HIS A 688 9.96 32.95 12.23
CA HIS A 688 9.57 34.25 11.69
C HIS A 688 10.06 35.41 12.56
N PRO A 689 10.65 36.47 11.96
CA PRO A 689 11.03 37.67 12.69
C PRO A 689 9.83 38.59 12.87
N ASN A 690 9.83 39.37 13.95
CA ASN A 690 9.02 40.58 14.03
C ASN A 690 9.72 41.67 13.19
N ILE A 691 9.02 42.18 12.18
CA ILE A 691 9.54 43.20 11.28
C ILE A 691 8.78 44.50 11.49
N GLN A 692 9.52 45.59 11.69
CA GLN A 692 9.02 46.94 11.66
C GLN A 692 9.67 47.70 10.50
N LEU A 693 8.85 48.15 9.55
CA LEU A 693 9.30 48.97 8.42
C LEU A 693 8.88 50.42 8.65
N THR A 694 9.84 51.34 8.65
CA THR A 694 9.63 52.77 8.88
C THR A 694 10.15 53.56 7.68
N HIS A 695 9.26 54.33 7.05
CA HIS A 695 9.63 55.26 5.97
C HIS A 695 10.03 56.62 6.55
N HIS A 696 11.17 57.13 6.12
CA HIS A 696 11.66 58.46 6.46
C HIS A 696 11.52 59.32 5.21
N CYS A 697 10.56 60.25 5.21
CA CYS A 697 10.12 60.99 4.01
C CYS A 697 11.25 61.62 3.16
N THR A 698 12.39 61.93 3.76
CA THR A 698 13.58 62.48 3.08
C THR A 698 14.85 61.65 3.31
N GLY A 699 14.74 60.52 4.01
CA GLY A 699 15.87 59.74 4.51
C GLY A 699 15.85 58.27 4.10
N GLY A 700 14.98 57.86 3.18
CA GLY A 700 14.85 56.46 2.76
C GLY A 700 13.95 55.65 3.69
N ALA A 701 14.28 54.39 3.94
CA ALA A 701 13.52 53.51 4.82
C ALA A 701 14.42 52.67 5.73
N THR A 702 13.92 52.34 6.91
CA THR A 702 14.59 51.42 7.84
C THR A 702 13.72 50.21 8.11
N VAL A 703 14.33 49.02 8.14
CA VAL A 703 13.67 47.77 8.52
C VAL A 703 14.32 47.25 9.79
N THR A 704 13.58 47.20 10.89
CA THR A 704 14.03 46.60 12.14
C THR A 704 13.49 45.18 12.24
N ALA A 705 14.39 44.19 12.32
CA ALA A 705 14.04 42.80 12.53
C ALA A 705 14.38 42.39 13.96
N SER A 706 13.44 41.74 14.65
CA SER A 706 13.62 41.12 15.96
C SER A 706 13.29 39.63 15.86
N VAL A 707 14.25 38.78 16.22
CA VAL A 707 14.16 37.32 16.10
C VAL A 707 14.27 36.68 17.49
N SER A 708 13.31 35.83 17.83
CA SER A 708 13.30 35.09 19.09
C SER A 708 12.54 33.77 18.94
N THR A 709 12.98 32.74 19.66
CA THR A 709 12.26 31.47 19.70
C THR A 709 11.12 31.50 20.72
N TYR A 710 9.89 31.68 20.22
CA TYR A 710 8.70 31.74 21.08
C TYR A 710 8.46 30.44 21.86
N ALA A 711 8.73 29.28 21.25
CA ALA A 711 8.43 27.97 21.81
C ALA A 711 9.22 27.64 23.09
N THR A 712 10.45 28.16 23.22
CA THR A 712 11.33 27.96 24.38
C THR A 712 11.40 29.18 25.29
N ALA A 713 10.85 30.32 24.86
CA ALA A 713 11.04 31.62 25.51
C ALA A 713 12.51 32.03 25.70
N ALA A 714 13.44 31.45 24.93
CA ALA A 714 14.88 31.71 24.97
C ALA A 714 15.42 31.84 23.53
N LEU A 715 16.69 32.22 23.37
CA LEU A 715 17.35 32.21 22.07
C LEU A 715 17.70 30.78 21.65
N SER A 716 17.70 30.50 20.35
CA SER A 716 18.10 29.21 19.78
C SER A 716 18.94 29.39 18.51
N HIS A 717 19.41 28.28 17.95
CA HIS A 717 20.13 28.30 16.67
C HIS A 717 19.27 28.85 15.52
N TYR A 718 17.94 28.64 15.53
CA TYR A 718 17.03 29.19 14.52
C TYR A 718 17.07 30.73 14.49
N ASP A 719 17.22 31.38 15.66
CA ASP A 719 17.35 32.84 15.74
C ASP A 719 18.63 33.32 15.04
N CYS A 720 19.75 32.61 15.26
CA CYS A 720 21.04 32.92 14.67
C CYS A 720 21.08 32.65 13.16
N ASP A 721 20.46 31.56 12.72
CA ASP A 721 20.40 31.15 11.31
C ASP A 721 19.57 32.13 10.49
N LEU A 722 18.40 32.52 11.02
CA LEU A 722 17.56 33.53 10.37
C LEU A 722 18.27 34.90 10.35
N ALA A 723 18.86 35.33 11.48
CA ALA A 723 19.65 36.57 11.54
C ALA A 723 20.77 36.60 10.48
N SER A 724 21.49 35.50 10.31
CA SER A 724 22.55 35.36 9.31
C SER A 724 22.03 35.40 7.87
N LYS A 725 20.85 34.83 7.59
CA LYS A 725 20.20 34.91 6.28
C LYS A 725 19.75 36.33 5.96
N LEU A 726 19.17 37.05 6.93
CA LEU A 726 18.79 38.45 6.78
C LEU A 726 20.01 39.33 6.44
N ASP A 727 21.15 39.08 7.08
CA ASP A 727 22.39 39.79 6.74
C ASP A 727 22.86 39.51 5.30
N ARG A 728 22.72 38.27 4.82
CA ARG A 728 23.05 37.94 3.41
C ARG A 728 22.12 38.63 2.43
N ILE A 729 20.81 38.63 2.69
CA ILE A 729 19.82 39.34 1.85
C ILE A 729 20.17 40.84 1.81
N TYR A 730 20.52 41.41 2.96
CA TYR A 730 20.92 42.80 3.06
C TYR A 730 22.21 43.10 2.29
N LEU A 731 23.23 42.23 2.37
CA LEU A 731 24.48 42.41 1.64
C LEU A 731 24.31 42.30 0.13
N VAL A 732 23.44 41.41 -0.34
CA VAL A 732 23.15 41.25 -1.78
C VAL A 732 22.41 42.47 -2.32
N SER A 733 21.44 43.01 -1.57
CA SER A 733 20.75 44.26 -1.93
C SER A 733 21.68 45.47 -1.88
N SER A 734 22.54 45.57 -0.86
CA SER A 734 23.51 46.67 -0.67
C SER A 734 24.71 46.62 -1.62
N GLY A 735 25.07 45.43 -2.11
CA GLY A 735 26.20 45.19 -3.01
C GLY A 735 25.94 45.56 -4.47
N SER A 736 24.70 45.93 -4.80
CA SER A 736 24.30 46.41 -6.13
C SER A 736 24.54 47.92 -6.35
N GLY A 737 25.14 48.63 -5.38
CA GLY A 737 25.36 50.07 -5.45
C GLY A 737 26.59 50.47 -6.28
N THR A 738 26.36 51.20 -7.37
CA THR A 738 27.23 52.31 -7.78
C THR A 738 27.71 53.08 -6.55
N LYS A 739 29.04 53.16 -6.39
CA LYS A 739 29.75 53.91 -5.34
C LYS A 739 29.12 55.29 -5.11
N HIS A 740 29.02 55.72 -3.84
CA HIS A 740 29.31 57.04 -3.24
C HIS A 740 29.08 56.80 -1.72
N GLY A 741 30.01 56.93 -0.78
CA GLY A 741 30.83 58.09 -0.40
C GLY A 741 30.52 58.38 1.08
N ARG A 742 31.51 58.26 1.99
CA ARG A 742 31.36 58.47 3.44
C ARG A 742 30.93 59.90 3.77
N GLY A 743 30.07 60.09 4.78
CA GLY A 743 29.83 61.39 5.42
C GLY A 743 28.91 61.30 6.65
N THR A 744 29.43 61.65 7.83
CA THR A 744 28.73 61.81 9.12
C THR A 744 27.96 63.15 9.21
N PRO A 745 27.08 63.33 10.23
CA PRO A 745 25.91 64.21 10.17
C PRO A 745 26.14 65.58 10.80
N GLU A 746 25.61 66.66 10.21
CA GLU A 746 25.13 67.85 10.94
C GLU A 746 24.49 68.92 10.03
N THR A 747 23.37 69.49 10.53
CA THR A 747 22.80 70.83 10.26
C THR A 747 22.13 71.13 8.90
N VAL A 748 20.81 71.42 8.93
CA VAL A 748 20.19 72.75 8.75
C VAL A 748 18.69 72.55 8.48
N MET A 749 17.86 73.02 9.39
CA MET A 749 16.46 73.36 9.13
C MET A 749 16.42 74.61 8.24
N SER A 750 15.72 74.58 7.10
CA SER A 750 14.79 75.65 6.69
C SER A 750 14.16 75.37 5.31
N GLU A 751 12.87 75.68 5.27
CA GLU A 751 12.03 76.02 4.10
C GLU A 751 11.77 74.95 3.03
N PHE A 752 10.53 74.47 2.98
CA PHE A 752 9.67 74.64 1.80
C PHE A 752 8.19 74.64 2.24
N LYS A 753 7.51 75.77 2.00
CA LYS A 753 6.05 75.92 2.07
C LYS A 753 5.45 75.35 0.78
N TYR A 754 4.29 74.69 0.89
CA TYR A 754 3.39 74.50 -0.25
C TYR A 754 2.02 75.10 0.09
N GLU A 755 1.60 76.04 -0.75
CA GLU A 755 0.30 76.70 -0.71
C GLU A 755 -0.75 75.80 -1.37
N LEU A 756 -1.92 75.70 -0.75
CA LEU A 756 -3.15 75.20 -1.37
C LEU A 756 -3.95 76.40 -1.90
N PRO A 757 -4.39 76.40 -3.16
CA PRO A 757 -5.51 77.22 -3.59
C PRO A 757 -6.82 76.45 -3.43
N ASP A 758 -7.68 77.06 -2.62
CA ASP A 758 -9.08 76.72 -2.38
C ASP A 758 -9.99 76.83 -3.61
N GLN A 759 -11.20 76.31 -3.38
CA GLN A 759 -12.51 76.66 -3.93
C GLN A 759 -13.08 75.55 -4.83
N ALA A 760 -14.30 75.04 -4.62
CA ALA A 760 -15.48 75.51 -3.88
C ALA A 760 -16.61 74.51 -4.26
N ILE A 761 -17.72 74.24 -3.56
CA ILE A 761 -18.44 74.92 -2.48
C ILE A 761 -19.63 74.01 -2.08
N ALA A 762 -20.00 74.08 -0.80
CA ALA A 762 -21.35 73.93 -0.21
C ALA A 762 -22.07 72.56 -0.21
N ARG A 763 -22.84 72.20 0.82
CA ARG A 763 -23.23 72.84 2.10
C ARG A 763 -23.91 71.75 2.96
N SER A 764 -23.62 71.69 4.26
CA SER A 764 -24.53 72.02 5.39
C SER A 764 -25.72 71.05 5.50
N GLU A 765 -26.12 70.46 6.62
CA GLU A 765 -26.02 70.67 8.07
C GLU A 765 -26.49 69.29 8.63
N GLY A 766 -26.14 68.77 9.79
CA GLY A 766 -25.98 69.39 11.09
C GLY A 766 -26.67 68.48 12.12
N ALA A 767 -25.91 68.13 13.17
CA ALA A 767 -26.33 67.81 14.53
C ALA A 767 -27.19 66.56 14.84
N GLY A 768 -26.72 65.79 15.83
CA GLY A 768 -27.55 64.88 16.63
C GLY A 768 -26.75 63.77 17.31
N SER A 769 -26.18 64.07 18.47
CA SER A 769 -25.42 63.16 19.35
C SER A 769 -26.33 62.34 20.28
N ILE A 770 -25.68 61.54 21.16
CA ILE A 770 -26.20 60.70 22.28
C ILE A 770 -26.55 59.27 21.84
N GLY A 771 -26.15 58.18 22.51
CA GLY A 771 -25.38 57.93 23.72
C GLY A 771 -25.24 56.40 23.88
N GLY A 772 -24.31 55.92 24.72
CA GLY A 772 -23.97 54.50 24.81
C GLY A 772 -24.91 53.61 25.62
N VAL A 773 -24.42 52.37 25.81
CA VAL A 773 -24.80 51.29 26.75
C VAL A 773 -25.68 50.15 26.21
N GLY A 774 -25.04 48.99 26.03
CA GLY A 774 -25.40 47.68 26.61
C GLY A 774 -26.71 46.98 26.25
N GLY A 775 -26.60 45.71 25.81
CA GLY A 775 -27.51 44.65 26.26
C GLY A 775 -28.28 43.85 25.20
N ALA A 776 -28.10 42.53 25.28
CA ALA A 776 -29.04 41.44 25.00
C ALA A 776 -29.48 41.12 23.55
N LEU A 777 -29.10 39.89 23.16
CA LEU A 777 -29.69 39.08 22.10
C LEU A 777 -31.13 38.71 22.47
N ASP A 778 -32.07 38.94 21.56
CA ASP A 778 -33.45 38.45 21.63
C ASP A 778 -33.57 37.13 20.86
N SER A 779 -34.02 36.10 21.57
CA SER A 779 -34.28 34.75 21.12
C SER A 779 -35.78 34.48 21.18
N THR A 780 -36.55 34.94 20.19
CA THR A 780 -37.98 34.62 20.09
C THR A 780 -38.47 34.61 18.63
N LEU A 781 -38.14 33.55 17.88
CA LEU A 781 -38.90 33.19 16.68
C LEU A 781 -39.14 31.68 16.67
N TRP A 782 -40.43 31.32 16.64
CA TRP A 782 -41.06 30.01 16.47
C TRP A 782 -41.47 29.24 17.75
N GLY A 783 -42.74 29.43 18.12
CA GLY A 783 -43.48 28.64 19.11
C GLY A 783 -44.05 27.31 18.54
N PRO A 784 -44.75 26.53 19.39
CA PRO A 784 -44.84 25.06 19.27
C PRO A 784 -46.15 24.56 18.64
N ALA A 785 -46.12 23.32 18.16
CA ALA A 785 -47.30 22.49 17.92
C ALA A 785 -47.40 21.41 19.01
N GLU A 786 -48.58 21.32 19.60
CA GLU A 786 -48.95 20.41 20.69
C GLU A 786 -49.00 18.94 20.25
N GLY A 787 -48.67 18.05 21.20
CA GLY A 787 -48.83 16.61 21.09
C GLY A 787 -48.44 15.96 22.42
N GLN A 788 -49.34 16.03 23.41
CA GLN A 788 -49.22 15.38 24.72
C GLN A 788 -49.02 13.86 24.59
N VAL A 789 -48.03 13.31 25.30
CA VAL A 789 -48.20 12.11 26.15
C VAL A 789 -47.32 12.28 27.40
N ASP A 790 -47.96 12.10 28.55
CA ASP A 790 -47.43 12.35 29.89
C ASP A 790 -46.23 11.50 30.31
N ALA A 791 -45.45 12.11 31.21
CA ALA A 791 -44.25 11.60 31.85
C ALA A 791 -44.53 10.55 32.94
N HIS A 792 -43.57 9.65 33.15
CA HIS A 792 -43.15 9.28 34.51
C HIS A 792 -41.64 8.98 34.54
N PRO A 793 -40.91 9.45 35.59
CA PRO A 793 -39.48 9.23 35.73
C PRO A 793 -39.22 7.93 36.50
N VAL A 794 -38.31 7.09 36.01
CA VAL A 794 -37.73 6.03 36.84
C VAL A 794 -36.24 6.25 36.98
N SER A 795 -35.87 6.38 38.24
CA SER A 795 -34.56 6.55 38.83
C SER A 795 -33.58 5.41 38.51
N ARG A 796 -32.30 5.79 38.46
CA ARG A 796 -31.09 5.05 38.86
C ARG A 796 -31.28 3.59 39.33
N SER A 797 -30.65 2.67 38.60
CA SER A 797 -29.72 1.65 39.12
C SER A 797 -28.84 1.15 37.99
#